data_AF-A0A6M2D5K0-F1
#
_entry.id   AF-A0A6M2D5K0-F1
#
_cell.length_a   1.000
_cell.length_b   1.000
_cell.length_c   1.000
_cell.angle_alpha   90.00
_cell.angle_beta   90.00
_cell.angle_gamma   90.00
#
_symmetry.space_group_name_H-M   'P 1'
#
loop_
_entity.id
_entity.type
_entity.pdbx_description
1 polymer ?
#
loop_
_entity_poly.entity_id
_entity_poly.type
_entity_poly.pdbx_seq_one_letter_code
_entity_poly.pdbx_strand_id
1 'polypeptide(L)'
;MIFPPHVQPFDSTSDTEFIERQLRACLYQCKQLKWDGNAYGEHSWVKELAQLLSHRGFLSHKSQAVRQLTAHCHTYLMVLTINDVPYSCTSLMQVLRLLVDELALLHDHTSPAHDERRSMFETLGREKLFILMHPKGRKFGAIVHNLVIALYDAVSQSLHLISAVGEFLSPILNNLELPNETLEYVFQHLILPLKEKKPYCYSLSRDLVENASLSLQATIEKLLHGLVCKHIKKNVGHVHLVRTMYLLHEVIFICPMAAPLAFSELAEMIQSQHSSERLAAVQLLSYLASNKSLSMAPRSRYMCQLYLERFNDCVSGIREACLKFSSSFLCCPEFADSVLETLAKTQASSSRSVRHMVIESVTRVALEDSTIITDKLIVLLATNTQYNASSKIRRKAIYSLGKLYRSIALDRLCPPKFISKISNIIMEAYQTANTSDRMAVVRSYSRHLVPLSLSGSYRMELLHKLYCDLDVKALKSFMQLHKNMLTAQLHLRDILEKVLTANTRTPWHSGYRGARLVEELTRDSVECGNLLDALRLQKSSEIASSRDAILKSLEDRGSRVLAEAKELFWTATLAALSEDEFRQLLAFVSEQKSAPYTHKELQLFKILSLVFPLSCGQCDYLSAMPNEQSDMNEEDA
;
A
#
# COMPACT_ATOMS: atom_id res chain seq x y z
N MET A 1 -69.29 -19.94 -0.82
CA MET A 1 -68.07 -19.36 -1.42
C MET A 1 -68.49 -18.60 -2.66
N ILE A 2 -68.27 -17.30 -2.68
CA ILE A 2 -68.62 -16.39 -3.77
C ILE A 2 -67.36 -16.25 -4.65
N PHE A 3 -67.52 -16.45 -5.96
CA PHE A 3 -66.43 -16.34 -6.93
C PHE A 3 -66.53 -15.02 -7.71
N PRO A 4 -65.41 -14.54 -8.29
CA PRO A 4 -65.43 -13.38 -9.16
C PRO A 4 -66.38 -13.57 -10.36
N PRO A 5 -66.86 -12.47 -10.99
CA PRO A 5 -67.65 -12.55 -12.21
C PRO A 5 -66.95 -13.39 -13.28
N HIS A 6 -67.71 -14.27 -13.94
CA HIS A 6 -67.24 -15.16 -15.00
C HIS A 6 -66.22 -16.24 -14.56
N VAL A 7 -66.06 -16.47 -13.25
CA VAL A 7 -65.28 -17.58 -12.70
C VAL A 7 -66.22 -18.68 -12.20
N GLN A 8 -66.00 -19.91 -12.65
CA GLN A 8 -66.77 -21.06 -12.17
C GLN A 8 -66.18 -21.58 -10.84
N PRO A 9 -67.00 -22.10 -9.91
CA PRO A 9 -66.49 -22.66 -8.66
C PRO A 9 -65.45 -23.77 -8.90
N PHE A 10 -64.32 -23.69 -8.20
CA PHE A 10 -63.24 -24.66 -8.29
C PHE A 10 -62.55 -24.83 -6.94
N ASP A 11 -61.82 -25.95 -6.79
CA ASP A 11 -61.06 -26.27 -5.60
C ASP A 11 -59.70 -26.91 -5.98
N SER A 12 -58.90 -27.29 -4.98
CA SER A 12 -57.59 -27.90 -5.24
C SER A 12 -57.63 -29.37 -5.68
N THR A 13 -58.83 -29.97 -5.81
CA THR A 13 -59.01 -31.36 -6.28
C THR A 13 -59.49 -31.43 -7.73
N SER A 14 -59.86 -30.28 -8.29
CA SER A 14 -60.28 -30.10 -9.68
C SER A 14 -59.16 -30.45 -10.68
N ASP A 15 -59.55 -30.66 -11.94
CA ASP A 15 -58.59 -30.93 -13.02
C ASP A 15 -57.59 -29.76 -13.21
N THR A 16 -56.34 -30.07 -13.51
CA THR A 16 -55.26 -29.07 -13.56
C THR A 16 -55.50 -28.00 -14.62
N GLU A 17 -55.93 -28.38 -15.83
CA GLU A 17 -56.18 -27.44 -16.92
C GLU A 17 -57.38 -26.54 -16.58
N PHE A 18 -58.39 -27.12 -15.93
CA PHE A 18 -59.53 -26.36 -15.42
C PHE A 18 -59.11 -25.35 -14.36
N ILE A 19 -58.28 -25.73 -13.38
CA ILE A 19 -57.75 -24.83 -12.36
C ILE A 19 -56.98 -23.68 -13.00
N GLU A 20 -56.08 -23.95 -13.95
CA GLU A 20 -55.29 -22.91 -14.62
C GLU A 20 -56.19 -21.90 -15.34
N ARG A 21 -57.24 -22.38 -16.02
CA ARG A 21 -58.22 -21.51 -16.69
C ARG A 21 -58.96 -20.62 -15.69
N GLN A 22 -59.42 -21.17 -14.56
CA GLN A 22 -60.11 -20.37 -13.54
C GLN A 22 -59.16 -19.37 -12.86
N LEU A 23 -57.91 -19.76 -12.57
CA LEU A 23 -56.93 -18.85 -11.98
C LEU A 23 -56.57 -17.69 -12.91
N ARG A 24 -56.47 -17.91 -14.23
CA ARG A 24 -56.31 -16.82 -15.21
C ARG A 24 -57.50 -15.86 -15.20
N ALA A 25 -58.72 -16.40 -15.13
CA ALA A 25 -59.92 -15.58 -15.01
C ALA A 25 -59.96 -14.79 -13.69
N CYS A 26 -59.60 -15.41 -12.56
CA CYS A 26 -59.44 -14.74 -11.27
C CYS A 26 -58.39 -13.61 -11.35
N LEU A 27 -57.22 -13.88 -11.93
CA LEU A 27 -56.15 -12.90 -12.07
C LEU A 27 -56.59 -11.71 -12.92
N TYR A 28 -57.29 -11.96 -14.03
CA TYR A 28 -57.86 -10.90 -14.86
C TYR A 28 -58.81 -10.01 -14.06
N GLN A 29 -59.75 -10.60 -13.32
CA GLN A 29 -60.68 -9.83 -12.48
C GLN A 29 -59.95 -9.03 -11.40
N CYS A 30 -58.95 -9.63 -10.72
CA CYS A 30 -58.18 -8.93 -9.69
C CYS A 30 -57.38 -7.74 -10.26
N LYS A 31 -56.88 -7.82 -11.49
CA LYS A 31 -56.14 -6.73 -12.15
C LYS A 31 -57.01 -5.54 -12.55
N GLN A 32 -58.29 -5.78 -12.86
CA GLN A 32 -59.22 -4.72 -13.28
C GLN A 32 -59.71 -3.88 -12.10
N LEU A 33 -59.67 -4.43 -10.89
CA LEU A 33 -60.11 -3.74 -9.69
C LEU A 33 -59.07 -2.69 -9.26
N LYS A 34 -59.54 -1.46 -9.10
CA LYS A 34 -58.82 -0.41 -8.36
C LYS A 34 -59.47 -0.28 -7.00
N TRP A 35 -58.66 -0.27 -5.94
CA TRP A 35 -59.16 -0.12 -4.59
C TRP A 35 -59.60 1.34 -4.37
N ASP A 36 -60.89 1.60 -4.20
CA ASP A 36 -61.48 2.94 -4.01
C ASP A 36 -62.13 3.14 -2.61
N GLY A 37 -61.86 2.23 -1.67
CA GLY A 37 -62.30 2.35 -0.27
C GLY A 37 -63.78 2.02 -0.01
N ASN A 38 -64.63 1.85 -1.03
CA ASN A 38 -66.08 1.57 -0.89
C ASN A 38 -66.46 0.08 -1.08
N ALA A 39 -65.47 -0.81 -1.12
CA ALA A 39 -65.59 -2.19 -1.61
C ALA A 39 -66.14 -3.25 -0.63
N TYR A 40 -66.63 -2.90 0.57
CA TYR A 40 -67.07 -3.93 1.54
C TYR A 40 -68.40 -4.61 1.16
N GLY A 41 -69.15 -4.07 0.19
CA GLY A 41 -70.37 -4.67 -0.35
C GLY A 41 -70.17 -5.48 -1.64
N GLU A 42 -69.66 -4.85 -2.70
CA GLU A 42 -69.66 -5.41 -4.07
C GLU A 42 -68.52 -6.42 -4.37
N HIS A 43 -67.52 -6.51 -3.49
CA HIS A 43 -66.33 -7.34 -3.70
C HIS A 43 -66.06 -8.33 -2.54
N SER A 44 -67.13 -8.83 -1.92
CA SER A 44 -67.07 -9.83 -0.83
C SER A 44 -66.30 -11.10 -1.19
N TRP A 45 -66.26 -11.47 -2.47
CA TRP A 45 -65.51 -12.61 -2.98
C TRP A 45 -63.99 -12.49 -2.82
N VAL A 46 -63.43 -11.28 -2.71
CA VAL A 46 -61.96 -11.06 -2.64
C VAL A 46 -61.35 -11.78 -1.44
N LYS A 47 -61.99 -11.65 -0.27
CA LYS A 47 -61.51 -12.30 0.96
C LYS A 47 -61.69 -13.81 0.92
N GLU A 48 -62.84 -14.28 0.46
CA GLU A 48 -63.13 -15.71 0.34
C GLU A 48 -62.18 -16.39 -0.65
N LEU A 49 -61.86 -15.71 -1.76
CA LEU A 49 -60.89 -16.18 -2.74
C LEU A 49 -59.48 -16.22 -2.17
N ALA A 50 -59.05 -15.20 -1.42
CA ALA A 50 -57.76 -15.19 -0.74
C ALA A 50 -57.61 -16.36 0.25
N GLN A 51 -58.69 -16.69 0.97
CA GLN A 51 -58.70 -17.84 1.88
C GLN A 51 -58.69 -19.18 1.14
N LEU A 52 -59.46 -19.31 0.04
CA LEU A 52 -59.45 -20.50 -0.81
C LEU A 52 -58.07 -20.78 -1.38
N LEU A 53 -57.43 -19.78 -1.98
CA LEU A 53 -56.13 -19.93 -2.65
C LEU A 53 -54.99 -20.14 -1.66
N SER A 54 -55.19 -19.78 -0.40
CA SER A 54 -54.26 -20.10 0.70
C SER A 54 -54.23 -21.60 1.06
N HIS A 55 -55.11 -22.43 0.49
CA HIS A 55 -55.09 -23.86 0.73
C HIS A 55 -53.81 -24.51 0.17
N ARG A 56 -53.24 -25.45 0.92
CA ARG A 56 -51.99 -26.15 0.56
C ARG A 56 -52.03 -26.77 -0.84
N GLY A 57 -53.20 -27.21 -1.27
CA GLY A 57 -53.40 -27.79 -2.59
C GLY A 57 -53.12 -26.83 -3.76
N PHE A 58 -53.26 -25.52 -3.56
CA PHE A 58 -52.84 -24.51 -4.56
C PHE A 58 -51.39 -24.07 -4.33
N LEU A 59 -51.03 -23.72 -3.09
CA LEU A 59 -49.69 -23.19 -2.76
C LEU A 59 -48.55 -24.18 -3.05
N SER A 60 -48.83 -25.49 -2.92
CA SER A 60 -47.87 -26.57 -3.20
C SER A 60 -48.38 -27.51 -4.28
N HIS A 61 -49.17 -26.99 -5.23
CA HIS A 61 -49.70 -27.78 -6.34
C HIS A 61 -48.57 -28.39 -7.18
N LYS A 62 -48.81 -29.54 -7.82
CA LYS A 62 -47.79 -30.23 -8.66
C LYS A 62 -47.44 -29.43 -9.92
N SER A 63 -48.45 -28.89 -10.62
CA SER A 63 -48.24 -28.00 -11.78
C SER A 63 -47.58 -26.68 -11.37
N GLN A 64 -46.49 -26.34 -12.05
CA GLN A 64 -45.80 -25.06 -11.88
C GLN A 64 -46.68 -23.88 -12.33
N ALA A 65 -47.45 -24.03 -13.42
CA ALA A 65 -48.32 -22.97 -13.92
C ALA A 65 -49.45 -22.65 -12.92
N VAL A 66 -50.00 -23.66 -12.24
CA VAL A 66 -50.96 -23.44 -11.14
C VAL A 66 -50.31 -22.63 -10.01
N ARG A 67 -49.11 -23.04 -9.53
CA ARG A 67 -48.38 -22.31 -8.47
C ARG A 67 -48.09 -20.86 -8.87
N GLN A 68 -47.65 -20.65 -10.11
CA GLN A 68 -47.42 -19.33 -10.70
C GLN A 68 -48.67 -18.47 -10.68
N LEU A 69 -49.77 -18.96 -11.25
CA LEU A 69 -51.02 -18.20 -11.32
C LEU A 69 -51.59 -17.93 -9.92
N THR A 70 -51.45 -18.89 -8.99
CA THR A 70 -51.81 -18.69 -7.57
C THR A 70 -50.97 -17.57 -6.94
N ALA A 71 -49.65 -17.55 -7.15
CA ALA A 71 -48.76 -16.50 -6.67
C ALA A 71 -49.19 -15.12 -7.21
N HIS A 72 -49.42 -15.02 -8.52
CA HIS A 72 -49.90 -13.78 -9.16
C HIS A 72 -51.24 -13.32 -8.60
N CYS A 73 -52.21 -14.23 -8.44
CA CYS A 73 -53.49 -13.90 -7.83
C CYS A 73 -53.28 -13.33 -6.41
N HIS A 74 -52.44 -13.98 -5.59
CA HIS A 74 -52.15 -13.49 -4.24
C HIS A 74 -51.51 -12.11 -4.25
N THR A 75 -50.64 -11.77 -5.20
CA THR A 75 -50.08 -10.41 -5.30
C THR A 75 -51.17 -9.36 -5.39
N TYR A 76 -52.13 -9.50 -6.32
CA TYR A 76 -53.20 -8.51 -6.46
C TYR A 76 -54.22 -8.60 -5.32
N LEU A 77 -54.55 -9.80 -4.84
CA LEU A 77 -55.43 -9.97 -3.67
C LEU A 77 -54.84 -9.29 -2.43
N MET A 78 -53.53 -9.39 -2.20
CA MET A 78 -52.83 -8.69 -1.13
C MET A 78 -52.96 -7.17 -1.28
N VAL A 79 -52.76 -6.62 -2.48
CA VAL A 79 -52.97 -5.18 -2.74
C VAL A 79 -54.40 -4.76 -2.39
N LEU A 80 -55.41 -5.51 -2.84
CA LEU A 80 -56.83 -5.21 -2.59
C LEU A 80 -57.23 -5.36 -1.12
N THR A 81 -56.46 -6.11 -0.33
CA THR A 81 -56.79 -6.46 1.06
C THR A 81 -55.81 -5.90 2.09
N ILE A 82 -54.98 -4.94 1.70
CA ILE A 82 -53.94 -4.39 2.56
C ILE A 82 -54.50 -3.77 3.85
N ASN A 83 -55.72 -3.23 3.78
CA ASN A 83 -56.42 -2.61 4.91
C ASN A 83 -57.30 -3.59 5.70
N ASP A 84 -57.53 -4.81 5.19
CA ASP A 84 -58.36 -5.82 5.83
C ASP A 84 -57.87 -7.23 5.43
N VAL A 85 -56.82 -7.66 6.13
CA VAL A 85 -55.99 -8.82 5.81
C VAL A 85 -56.76 -10.13 6.03
N PRO A 86 -57.12 -10.90 4.98
CA PRO A 86 -57.93 -12.12 5.09
C PRO A 86 -57.11 -13.36 5.46
N TYR A 87 -55.82 -13.20 5.71
CA TYR A 87 -54.86 -14.27 5.92
C TYR A 87 -54.62 -14.53 7.42
N SER A 88 -54.61 -15.80 7.80
CA SER A 88 -54.01 -16.22 9.07
C SER A 88 -52.48 -16.08 9.00
N CYS A 89 -51.81 -15.97 10.15
CA CYS A 89 -50.34 -15.89 10.20
C CYS A 89 -49.65 -17.07 9.47
N THR A 90 -50.20 -18.27 9.57
CA THR A 90 -49.67 -19.47 8.91
C THR A 90 -49.85 -19.44 7.39
N SER A 91 -51.05 -19.08 6.92
CA SER A 91 -51.33 -18.97 5.48
C SER A 91 -50.52 -17.85 4.84
N LEU A 92 -50.42 -16.67 5.47
CA LEU A 92 -49.60 -15.57 4.98
C LEU A 92 -48.12 -15.96 4.83
N MET A 93 -47.55 -16.69 5.79
CA MET A 93 -46.17 -17.19 5.66
C MET A 93 -46.00 -18.14 4.47
N GLN A 94 -46.99 -18.99 4.18
CA GLN A 94 -46.93 -19.93 3.04
C GLN A 94 -47.08 -19.19 1.71
N VAL A 95 -47.98 -18.20 1.65
CA VAL A 95 -48.15 -17.32 0.49
C VAL A 95 -46.86 -16.55 0.21
N LEU A 96 -46.26 -15.92 1.23
CA LEU A 96 -45.00 -15.19 1.06
C LEU A 96 -43.85 -16.09 0.59
N ARG A 97 -43.79 -17.36 1.04
CA ARG A 97 -42.81 -18.33 0.53
C ARG A 97 -43.02 -18.63 -0.94
N LEU A 98 -44.27 -18.87 -1.35
CA LEU A 98 -44.61 -19.08 -2.76
C LEU A 98 -44.20 -17.88 -3.62
N LEU A 99 -44.46 -16.64 -3.15
CA LEU A 99 -44.03 -15.42 -3.85
C LEU A 99 -42.51 -15.36 -3.99
N VAL A 100 -41.75 -15.71 -2.95
CA VAL A 100 -40.28 -15.77 -3.01
C VAL A 100 -39.79 -16.82 -4.00
N ASP A 101 -40.41 -18.01 -4.00
CA ASP A 101 -40.06 -19.09 -4.92
C ASP A 101 -40.28 -18.67 -6.39
N GLU A 102 -41.33 -17.92 -6.69
CA GLU A 102 -41.55 -17.37 -8.02
C GLU A 102 -40.57 -16.25 -8.39
N LEU A 103 -40.21 -15.38 -7.43
CA LEU A 103 -39.22 -14.33 -7.64
C LEU A 103 -37.80 -14.89 -7.84
N ALA A 104 -37.47 -16.07 -7.29
CA ALA A 104 -36.19 -16.73 -7.53
C ALA A 104 -35.94 -17.07 -9.01
N LEU A 105 -37.02 -17.21 -9.78
CA LEU A 105 -36.95 -17.50 -11.20
C LEU A 105 -36.82 -16.23 -12.06
N LEU A 106 -36.83 -15.01 -11.51
CA LEU A 106 -36.91 -13.74 -12.24
C LEU A 106 -35.86 -13.56 -13.36
N HIS A 107 -34.73 -14.26 -13.29
CA HIS A 107 -33.69 -14.26 -14.31
C HIS A 107 -34.02 -15.08 -15.58
N ASP A 108 -35.00 -15.98 -15.51
CA ASP A 108 -35.39 -16.84 -16.63
C ASP A 108 -36.23 -16.07 -17.64
N HIS A 109 -35.54 -15.38 -18.55
CA HIS A 109 -36.12 -14.65 -19.68
C HIS A 109 -36.71 -15.55 -20.78
N THR A 110 -36.47 -16.86 -20.72
CA THR A 110 -36.94 -17.81 -21.75
C THR A 110 -38.32 -18.38 -21.45
N SER A 111 -38.73 -18.33 -20.17
CA SER A 111 -40.03 -18.82 -19.75
C SER A 111 -41.17 -17.95 -20.28
N PRO A 112 -42.28 -18.57 -20.76
CA PRO A 112 -43.47 -17.83 -21.17
C PRO A 112 -44.13 -17.05 -20.03
N ALA A 113 -43.79 -17.38 -18.77
CA ALA A 113 -44.28 -16.69 -17.57
C ALA A 113 -43.38 -15.55 -17.10
N HIS A 114 -42.36 -15.17 -17.88
CA HIS A 114 -41.40 -14.11 -17.52
C HIS A 114 -42.08 -12.75 -17.29
N ASP A 115 -42.91 -12.31 -18.25
CA ASP A 115 -43.55 -10.99 -18.17
C ASP A 115 -44.55 -10.89 -17.03
N GLU A 116 -45.24 -12.00 -16.74
CA GLU A 116 -46.11 -12.10 -15.57
C GLU A 116 -45.30 -11.94 -14.28
N ARG A 117 -44.21 -12.70 -14.11
CA ARG A 117 -43.33 -12.61 -12.93
C ARG A 117 -42.72 -11.23 -12.75
N ARG A 118 -42.33 -10.57 -13.85
CA ARG A 118 -41.87 -9.18 -13.81
C ARG A 118 -42.95 -8.23 -13.33
N SER A 119 -44.17 -8.36 -13.85
CA SER A 119 -45.32 -7.56 -13.41
C SER A 119 -45.65 -7.80 -11.92
N MET A 120 -45.51 -9.04 -11.45
CA MET A 120 -45.64 -9.41 -10.04
C MET A 120 -44.59 -8.70 -9.18
N PHE A 121 -43.31 -8.81 -9.56
CA PHE A 121 -42.20 -8.15 -8.87
C PHE A 121 -42.40 -6.63 -8.76
N GLU A 122 -42.75 -5.98 -9.87
CA GLU A 122 -43.01 -4.53 -9.92
C GLU A 122 -44.18 -4.14 -9.01
N THR A 123 -45.26 -4.93 -8.99
CA THR A 123 -46.43 -4.67 -8.14
C THR A 123 -46.10 -4.88 -6.65
N LEU A 124 -45.39 -5.95 -6.30
CA LEU A 124 -44.96 -6.23 -4.93
C LEU A 124 -44.07 -5.10 -4.37
N GLY A 125 -43.16 -4.58 -5.20
CA GLY A 125 -42.26 -3.48 -4.85
C GLY A 125 -42.98 -2.14 -4.72
N ARG A 126 -43.78 -1.76 -5.73
CA ARG A 126 -44.52 -0.50 -5.76
C ARG A 126 -45.46 -0.35 -4.57
N GLU A 127 -46.22 -1.40 -4.26
CA GLU A 127 -47.17 -1.42 -3.15
C GLU A 127 -46.51 -1.83 -1.81
N LYS A 128 -45.20 -2.07 -1.79
CA LYS A 128 -44.40 -2.40 -0.60
C LYS A 128 -44.99 -3.55 0.24
N LEU A 129 -45.53 -4.58 -0.40
CA LEU A 129 -46.34 -5.61 0.27
C LEU A 129 -45.56 -6.41 1.33
N PHE A 130 -44.26 -6.64 1.12
CA PHE A 130 -43.42 -7.31 2.13
C PHE A 130 -43.24 -6.49 3.43
N ILE A 131 -43.51 -5.19 3.39
CA ILE A 131 -43.45 -4.30 4.55
C ILE A 131 -44.85 -4.15 5.15
N LEU A 132 -45.87 -3.92 4.32
CA LEU A 132 -47.22 -3.66 4.80
C LEU A 132 -47.98 -4.91 5.24
N MET A 133 -47.68 -6.08 4.65
CA MET A 133 -48.37 -7.35 4.92
C MET A 133 -47.40 -8.45 5.34
N HIS A 134 -46.84 -8.33 6.54
CA HIS A 134 -45.94 -9.33 7.11
C HIS A 134 -46.45 -9.90 8.44
N PRO A 135 -46.25 -11.21 8.70
CA PRO A 135 -46.51 -11.77 10.01
C PRO A 135 -45.40 -11.35 10.98
N LYS A 136 -45.77 -11.07 12.24
CA LYS A 136 -44.78 -10.82 13.30
C LYS A 136 -44.02 -12.11 13.65
N GLY A 137 -42.69 -12.01 13.85
CA GLY A 137 -41.87 -13.06 14.46
C GLY A 137 -40.75 -13.65 13.58
N ARG A 138 -39.85 -14.43 14.19
CA ARG A 138 -38.58 -14.89 13.59
C ARG A 138 -38.72 -15.67 12.28
N LYS A 139 -39.83 -16.40 12.07
CA LYS A 139 -40.05 -17.20 10.85
C LYS A 139 -40.18 -16.34 9.60
N PHE A 140 -40.64 -15.10 9.74
CA PHE A 140 -40.68 -14.13 8.64
C PHE A 140 -39.28 -13.69 8.21
N GLY A 141 -38.37 -13.50 9.17
CA GLY A 141 -36.97 -13.15 8.88
C GLY A 141 -36.27 -14.14 7.93
N ALA A 142 -36.54 -15.44 8.07
CA ALA A 142 -36.02 -16.46 7.15
C ALA A 142 -36.59 -16.33 5.72
N ILE A 143 -37.85 -15.90 5.58
CA ILE A 143 -38.46 -15.64 4.27
C ILE A 143 -37.79 -14.43 3.61
N VAL A 144 -37.57 -13.36 4.37
CA VAL A 144 -36.86 -12.16 3.88
C VAL A 144 -35.41 -12.49 3.51
N HIS A 145 -34.73 -13.33 4.28
CA HIS A 145 -33.38 -13.81 3.95
C HIS A 145 -33.36 -14.53 2.59
N ASN A 146 -34.28 -15.46 2.37
CA ASN A 146 -34.39 -16.20 1.11
C ASN A 146 -34.78 -15.28 -0.06
N LEU A 147 -35.62 -14.26 0.18
CA LEU A 147 -35.95 -13.23 -0.81
C LEU A 147 -34.70 -12.47 -1.26
N VAL A 148 -33.85 -12.05 -0.31
CA VAL A 148 -32.59 -11.36 -0.63
C VAL A 148 -31.69 -12.27 -1.46
N ILE A 149 -31.55 -13.55 -1.09
CA ILE A 149 -30.75 -14.51 -1.88
C ILE A 149 -31.30 -14.63 -3.31
N ALA A 150 -32.60 -14.89 -3.45
CA ALA A 150 -33.29 -15.05 -4.73
C ALA A 150 -33.07 -13.85 -5.66
N LEU A 151 -33.23 -12.62 -5.14
CA LEU A 151 -33.04 -11.41 -5.92
C LEU A 151 -31.56 -11.13 -6.24
N TYR A 152 -30.64 -11.48 -5.34
CA TYR A 152 -29.20 -11.40 -5.63
C TYR A 152 -28.77 -12.38 -6.73
N ASP A 153 -29.30 -13.59 -6.73
CA ASP A 153 -29.02 -14.57 -7.78
C ASP A 153 -29.58 -14.10 -9.13
N ALA A 154 -30.75 -13.44 -9.14
CA ALA A 154 -31.27 -12.82 -10.35
C ALA A 154 -30.37 -11.68 -10.86
N VAL A 155 -29.93 -10.79 -9.96
CA VAL A 155 -28.99 -9.69 -10.29
C VAL A 155 -27.63 -10.20 -10.75
N SER A 156 -27.17 -11.34 -10.20
CA SER A 156 -25.91 -11.96 -10.63
C SER A 156 -25.91 -12.36 -12.10
N GLN A 157 -27.10 -12.52 -12.72
CA GLN A 157 -27.24 -12.93 -14.12
C GLN A 157 -27.58 -11.76 -15.06
N SER A 158 -28.09 -10.64 -14.55
CA SER A 158 -28.54 -9.52 -15.38
C SER A 158 -28.30 -8.15 -14.73
N LEU A 159 -27.47 -7.33 -15.39
CA LEU A 159 -27.17 -5.95 -14.99
C LEU A 159 -28.42 -5.05 -14.90
N HIS A 160 -29.40 -5.29 -15.77
CA HIS A 160 -30.62 -4.48 -15.84
C HIS A 160 -31.48 -4.57 -14.56
N LEU A 161 -31.29 -5.61 -13.75
CA LEU A 161 -32.04 -5.82 -12.52
C LEU A 161 -31.47 -5.07 -11.31
N ILE A 162 -30.25 -4.51 -11.37
CA ILE A 162 -29.61 -3.87 -10.21
C ILE A 162 -30.49 -2.77 -9.63
N SER A 163 -30.91 -1.81 -10.46
CA SER A 163 -31.71 -0.66 -10.01
C SER A 163 -33.08 -1.10 -9.50
N ALA A 164 -33.79 -1.95 -10.26
CA ALA A 164 -35.12 -2.40 -9.88
C ALA A 164 -35.12 -3.23 -8.57
N VAL A 165 -34.14 -4.12 -8.40
CA VAL A 165 -33.95 -4.89 -7.16
C VAL A 165 -33.49 -3.99 -6.01
N GLY A 166 -32.64 -3.00 -6.28
CA GLY A 166 -32.24 -1.99 -5.30
C GLY A 166 -33.44 -1.21 -4.75
N GLU A 167 -34.31 -0.73 -5.63
CA GLU A 167 -35.55 -0.04 -5.26
C GLU A 167 -36.53 -0.94 -4.49
N PHE A 168 -36.58 -2.22 -4.81
CA PHE A 168 -37.41 -3.19 -4.11
C PHE A 168 -36.87 -3.50 -2.69
N LEU A 169 -35.57 -3.76 -2.57
CA LEU A 169 -34.94 -4.19 -1.33
C LEU A 169 -34.66 -3.03 -0.36
N SER A 170 -34.40 -1.81 -0.86
CA SER A 170 -34.07 -0.66 -0.02
C SER A 170 -35.14 -0.37 1.05
N PRO A 171 -36.45 -0.31 0.72
CA PRO A 171 -37.50 -0.17 1.73
C PRO A 171 -37.51 -1.31 2.75
N ILE A 172 -37.22 -2.55 2.33
CA ILE A 172 -37.19 -3.71 3.23
C ILE A 172 -36.05 -3.58 4.23
N LEU A 173 -34.85 -3.20 3.77
CA LEU A 173 -33.69 -2.97 4.62
C LEU A 173 -33.91 -1.79 5.60
N ASN A 174 -34.63 -0.77 5.16
CA ASN A 174 -34.87 0.44 5.97
C ASN A 174 -35.96 0.29 7.02
N ASN A 175 -36.97 -0.58 6.81
CA ASN A 175 -38.18 -0.62 7.64
C ASN A 175 -38.37 -1.92 8.42
N LEU A 176 -37.66 -3.01 8.07
CA LEU A 176 -37.81 -4.30 8.73
C LEU A 176 -36.60 -4.61 9.62
N GLU A 177 -36.86 -5.22 10.77
CA GLU A 177 -35.81 -5.83 11.59
C GLU A 177 -35.29 -7.09 10.90
N LEU A 178 -34.12 -6.98 10.28
CA LEU A 178 -33.51 -8.09 9.54
C LEU A 178 -32.71 -9.02 10.44
N PRO A 179 -32.72 -10.35 10.17
CA PRO A 179 -31.76 -11.27 10.76
C PRO A 179 -30.32 -10.86 10.42
N ASN A 180 -29.38 -11.13 11.35
CA ASN A 180 -27.96 -10.84 11.13
C ASN A 180 -27.42 -11.56 9.89
N GLU A 181 -27.90 -12.78 9.63
CA GLU A 181 -27.50 -13.59 8.47
C GLU A 181 -27.81 -12.89 7.15
N THR A 182 -28.88 -12.10 7.09
CA THR A 182 -29.26 -11.33 5.88
C THR A 182 -28.27 -10.20 5.63
N LEU A 183 -27.88 -9.46 6.66
CA LEU A 183 -26.88 -8.40 6.53
C LEU A 183 -25.48 -8.98 6.25
N GLU A 184 -25.11 -10.10 6.89
CA GLU A 184 -23.87 -10.82 6.58
C GLU A 184 -23.83 -11.28 5.11
N TYR A 185 -24.97 -11.71 4.55
CA TYR A 185 -25.10 -12.08 3.12
C TYR A 185 -24.94 -10.88 2.17
N VAL A 186 -25.45 -9.69 2.54
CA VAL A 186 -25.20 -8.45 1.78
C VAL A 186 -23.72 -8.08 1.87
N PHE A 187 -23.16 -8.07 3.08
CA PHE A 187 -21.78 -7.65 3.34
C PHE A 187 -20.71 -8.54 2.72
N GLN A 188 -20.92 -9.85 2.60
CA GLN A 188 -19.94 -10.70 1.94
C GLN A 188 -19.72 -10.35 0.46
N HIS A 189 -20.68 -9.69 -0.19
CA HIS A 189 -20.53 -9.22 -1.58
C HIS A 189 -19.71 -7.93 -1.69
N LEU A 190 -19.46 -7.22 -0.58
CA LEU A 190 -18.59 -6.04 -0.54
C LEU A 190 -17.10 -6.39 -0.58
N ILE A 191 -16.74 -7.65 -0.31
CA ILE A 191 -15.34 -8.08 -0.13
C ILE A 191 -14.96 -9.21 -1.10
N LEU A 192 -13.65 -9.43 -1.25
CA LEU A 192 -13.13 -10.53 -2.06
C LEU A 192 -13.48 -11.92 -1.46
N PRO A 193 -13.71 -12.94 -2.30
CA PRO A 193 -13.64 -12.91 -3.77
C PRO A 193 -14.95 -12.50 -4.45
N LEU A 194 -16.06 -12.34 -3.71
CA LEU A 194 -17.38 -12.07 -4.30
C LEU A 194 -17.46 -10.69 -4.96
N LYS A 195 -16.74 -9.70 -4.43
CA LYS A 195 -16.58 -8.38 -5.06
C LYS A 195 -16.15 -8.47 -6.53
N GLU A 196 -15.21 -9.37 -6.84
CA GLU A 196 -14.71 -9.59 -8.21
C GLU A 196 -15.58 -10.59 -8.99
N LYS A 197 -15.99 -11.70 -8.35
CA LYS A 197 -16.74 -12.77 -9.04
C LYS A 197 -18.17 -12.39 -9.38
N LYS A 198 -18.79 -11.49 -8.62
CA LYS A 198 -20.19 -11.04 -8.78
C LYS A 198 -20.26 -9.50 -8.74
N PRO A 199 -19.76 -8.80 -9.78
CA PRO A 199 -19.66 -7.34 -9.77
C PRO A 199 -21.03 -6.63 -9.72
N TYR A 200 -22.07 -7.24 -10.28
CA TYR A 200 -23.44 -6.71 -10.24
C TYR A 200 -24.02 -6.76 -8.82
N CYS A 201 -23.81 -7.88 -8.11
CA CYS A 201 -24.19 -8.00 -6.70
C CYS A 201 -23.38 -7.05 -5.82
N TYR A 202 -22.09 -6.83 -6.10
CA TYR A 202 -21.29 -5.82 -5.41
C TYR A 202 -21.89 -4.42 -5.55
N SER A 203 -22.24 -3.99 -6.77
CA SER A 203 -22.87 -2.69 -7.00
C SER A 203 -24.17 -2.57 -6.22
N LEU A 204 -25.04 -3.59 -6.29
CA LEU A 204 -26.29 -3.63 -5.52
C LEU A 204 -26.04 -3.52 -4.01
N SER A 205 -25.08 -4.28 -3.46
CA SER A 205 -24.77 -4.24 -2.03
C SER A 205 -24.26 -2.87 -1.60
N ARG A 206 -23.40 -2.24 -2.40
CA ARG A 206 -22.89 -0.90 -2.12
C ARG A 206 -24.04 0.10 -2.06
N ASP A 207 -24.88 0.13 -3.08
CA ASP A 207 -26.00 1.08 -3.18
C ASP A 207 -27.04 0.84 -2.07
N LEU A 208 -27.31 -0.41 -1.70
CA LEU A 208 -28.20 -0.74 -0.59
C LEU A 208 -27.67 -0.26 0.76
N VAL A 209 -26.38 -0.49 1.04
CA VAL A 209 -25.75 -0.10 2.31
C VAL A 209 -25.62 1.42 2.42
N GLU A 210 -25.32 2.10 1.31
CA GLU A 210 -25.27 3.55 1.24
C GLU A 210 -26.66 4.19 1.50
N ASN A 211 -27.69 3.69 0.82
CA ASN A 211 -29.07 4.19 0.96
C ASN A 211 -29.70 3.89 2.33
N ALA A 212 -29.31 2.77 2.94
CA ALA A 212 -29.79 2.36 4.27
C ALA A 212 -28.81 2.70 5.40
N SER A 213 -27.82 3.57 5.13
CA SER A 213 -26.74 3.90 6.07
C SER A 213 -27.24 4.41 7.42
N LEU A 214 -28.28 5.26 7.43
CA LEU A 214 -28.87 5.82 8.66
C LEU A 214 -29.72 4.79 9.43
N SER A 215 -30.57 4.03 8.74
CA SER A 215 -31.47 3.06 9.36
C SER A 215 -30.72 1.84 9.89
N LEU A 216 -29.71 1.38 9.14
CA LEU A 216 -28.91 0.22 9.51
C LEU A 216 -27.75 0.59 10.43
N GLN A 217 -27.41 1.87 10.63
CA GLN A 217 -26.21 2.31 11.36
C GLN A 217 -25.94 1.50 12.63
N ALA A 218 -26.91 1.44 13.54
CA ALA A 218 -26.77 0.72 14.82
C ALA A 218 -26.59 -0.80 14.65
N THR A 219 -27.21 -1.38 13.63
CA THR A 219 -27.11 -2.82 13.31
C THR A 219 -25.76 -3.15 12.68
N ILE A 220 -25.30 -2.33 11.73
CA ILE A 220 -23.98 -2.43 11.12
C ILE A 220 -22.90 -2.29 12.19
N GLU A 221 -23.05 -1.29 13.07
CA GLU A 221 -22.11 -1.00 14.13
C GLU A 221 -22.01 -2.17 15.13
N LYS A 222 -23.13 -2.76 15.54
CA LYS A 222 -23.15 -3.99 16.36
C LYS A 222 -22.50 -5.18 15.66
N LEU A 223 -22.72 -5.35 14.36
CA LEU A 223 -22.15 -6.45 13.58
C LEU A 223 -20.63 -6.29 13.46
N LEU A 224 -20.14 -5.10 13.09
CA LEU A 224 -18.72 -4.80 13.02
C LEU A 224 -18.04 -5.01 14.37
N HIS A 225 -18.63 -4.50 15.46
CA HIS A 225 -18.15 -4.75 16.81
C HIS A 225 -18.07 -6.25 17.10
N GLY A 226 -19.13 -7.02 16.79
CA GLY A 226 -19.15 -8.47 16.96
C GLY A 226 -18.07 -9.21 16.16
N LEU A 227 -17.73 -8.74 14.95
CA LEU A 227 -16.65 -9.31 14.14
C LEU A 227 -15.28 -9.05 14.73
N VAL A 228 -15.05 -7.82 15.21
CA VAL A 228 -13.82 -7.45 15.92
C VAL A 228 -13.70 -8.30 17.20
N CYS A 229 -14.73 -8.34 18.05
CA CYS A 229 -14.75 -9.16 19.27
C CYS A 229 -14.55 -10.66 19.01
N LYS A 230 -15.20 -11.24 17.98
CA LYS A 230 -15.10 -12.67 17.64
C LYS A 230 -13.66 -13.04 17.34
N HIS A 231 -12.95 -12.24 16.53
CA HIS A 231 -11.56 -12.51 16.17
C HIS A 231 -10.66 -12.61 17.42
N ILE A 232 -10.88 -11.72 18.38
CA ILE A 232 -10.04 -11.54 19.58
C ILE A 232 -10.31 -12.63 20.62
N LYS A 233 -11.57 -12.79 21.02
CA LYS A 233 -11.94 -13.64 22.17
C LYS A 233 -11.91 -15.13 21.86
N LYS A 234 -12.05 -15.50 20.57
CA LYS A 234 -12.09 -16.91 20.13
C LYS A 234 -10.85 -17.33 19.37
N ASN A 235 -9.84 -16.45 19.27
CA ASN A 235 -8.57 -16.69 18.58
C ASN A 235 -8.78 -17.31 17.18
N VAL A 236 -9.69 -16.71 16.43
CA VAL A 236 -10.15 -17.27 15.15
C VAL A 236 -9.07 -17.01 14.11
N GLY A 237 -8.62 -18.05 13.41
CA GLY A 237 -7.42 -18.05 12.57
C GLY A 237 -7.35 -16.95 11.50
N HIS A 238 -6.17 -16.80 10.88
CA HIS A 238 -5.79 -15.72 9.96
C HIS A 238 -6.83 -15.35 8.88
N VAL A 239 -7.59 -16.32 8.35
CA VAL A 239 -8.64 -16.08 7.35
C VAL A 239 -9.74 -15.14 7.87
N HIS A 240 -10.13 -15.27 9.14
CA HIS A 240 -11.14 -14.41 9.75
C HIS A 240 -10.63 -12.99 9.98
N LEU A 241 -9.36 -12.82 10.37
CA LEU A 241 -8.73 -11.51 10.50
C LEU A 241 -8.80 -10.76 9.17
N VAL A 242 -8.31 -11.39 8.10
CA VAL A 242 -8.29 -10.81 6.76
C VAL A 242 -9.70 -10.41 6.32
N ARG A 243 -10.70 -11.26 6.55
CA ARG A 243 -12.10 -10.96 6.25
C ARG A 243 -12.63 -9.76 7.03
N THR A 244 -12.32 -9.68 8.33
CA THR A 244 -12.69 -8.53 9.17
C THR A 244 -12.00 -7.25 8.70
N MET A 245 -10.72 -7.31 8.30
CA MET A 245 -9.97 -6.17 7.77
C MET A 245 -10.62 -5.61 6.49
N TYR A 246 -10.92 -6.48 5.52
CA TYR A 246 -11.55 -6.07 4.28
C TYR A 246 -12.95 -5.51 4.50
N LEU A 247 -13.77 -6.16 5.33
CA LEU A 247 -15.13 -5.69 5.54
C LEU A 247 -15.17 -4.37 6.31
N LEU A 248 -14.34 -4.21 7.35
CA LEU A 248 -14.25 -2.95 8.09
C LEU A 248 -13.80 -1.81 7.17
N HIS A 249 -12.82 -2.05 6.29
CA HIS A 249 -12.39 -1.08 5.29
C HIS A 249 -13.53 -0.65 4.36
N GLU A 250 -14.23 -1.60 3.73
CA GLU A 250 -15.32 -1.30 2.79
C GLU A 250 -16.49 -0.58 3.48
N VAL A 251 -16.87 -1.02 4.68
CA VAL A 251 -17.97 -0.38 5.42
C VAL A 251 -17.59 1.02 5.89
N ILE A 252 -16.35 1.28 6.32
CA ILE A 252 -15.91 2.65 6.65
C ILE A 252 -15.96 3.54 5.41
N PHE A 253 -15.61 3.01 4.23
CA PHE A 253 -15.66 3.77 2.99
C PHE A 253 -17.10 4.15 2.60
N ILE A 254 -18.06 3.23 2.76
CA ILE A 254 -19.47 3.44 2.40
C ILE A 254 -20.23 4.22 3.48
N CYS A 255 -20.04 3.87 4.76
CA CYS A 255 -20.73 4.44 5.91
C CYS A 255 -19.77 4.65 7.10
N PRO A 256 -18.95 5.72 7.07
CA PRO A 256 -17.99 6.00 8.15
C PRO A 256 -18.63 6.12 9.53
N MET A 257 -19.88 6.60 9.58
CA MET A 257 -20.63 6.83 10.82
C MET A 257 -21.09 5.53 11.51
N ALA A 258 -21.04 4.38 10.83
CA ALA A 258 -21.38 3.08 11.41
C ALA A 258 -20.18 2.36 12.06
N ALA A 259 -19.00 3.00 12.11
CA ALA A 259 -17.79 2.42 12.70
C ALA A 259 -17.45 2.79 14.17
N PRO A 260 -18.10 3.74 14.90
CA PRO A 260 -17.65 4.13 16.23
C PRO A 260 -17.47 3.00 17.26
N LEU A 261 -18.39 2.04 17.39
CA LEU A 261 -18.20 0.90 18.31
C LEU A 261 -17.06 -0.02 17.90
N ALA A 262 -16.82 -0.20 16.60
CA ALA A 262 -15.67 -0.98 16.13
C ALA A 262 -14.35 -0.27 16.47
N PHE A 263 -14.32 1.06 16.36
CA PHE A 263 -13.16 1.86 16.77
C PHE A 263 -12.97 1.92 18.29
N SER A 264 -14.06 1.97 19.07
CA SER A 264 -14.00 1.84 20.52
C SER A 264 -13.40 0.51 20.94
N GLU A 265 -13.86 -0.60 20.33
CA GLU A 265 -13.27 -1.93 20.59
C GLU A 265 -11.78 -1.96 20.21
N LEU A 266 -11.40 -1.39 19.05
CA LEU A 266 -9.99 -1.31 18.65
C LEU A 266 -9.14 -0.46 19.59
N ALA A 267 -9.71 0.61 20.16
CA ALA A 267 -9.04 1.44 21.14
C ALA A 267 -8.78 0.69 22.45
N GLU A 268 -9.72 -0.17 22.88
CA GLU A 268 -9.51 -1.07 24.02
C GLU A 268 -8.45 -2.13 23.69
N MET A 269 -8.51 -2.74 22.50
CA MET A 269 -7.56 -3.77 22.08
C MET A 269 -6.11 -3.29 22.05
N ILE A 270 -5.86 -2.11 21.47
CA ILE A 270 -4.48 -1.61 21.35
C ILE A 270 -3.87 -1.27 22.71
N GLN A 271 -4.73 -1.04 23.72
CA GLN A 271 -4.35 -0.81 25.11
C GLN A 271 -4.41 -2.09 25.98
N SER A 272 -4.80 -3.23 25.41
CA SER A 272 -4.97 -4.49 26.14
C SER A 272 -3.67 -4.98 26.80
N GLN A 273 -3.82 -5.72 27.90
CA GLN A 273 -2.73 -6.41 28.57
C GLN A 273 -2.16 -7.56 27.71
N HIS A 274 -2.98 -8.14 26.82
CA HIS A 274 -2.60 -9.25 25.96
C HIS A 274 -1.85 -8.79 24.71
N SER A 275 -0.63 -9.27 24.52
CA SER A 275 0.22 -8.88 23.38
C SER A 275 -0.33 -9.30 22.02
N SER A 276 -1.06 -10.40 21.95
CA SER A 276 -1.75 -10.85 20.73
C SER A 276 -2.82 -9.87 20.26
N GLU A 277 -3.60 -9.32 21.19
CA GLU A 277 -4.67 -8.37 20.90
C GLU A 277 -4.09 -7.03 20.41
N ARG A 278 -3.04 -6.54 21.08
CA ARG A 278 -2.32 -5.33 20.65
C ARG A 278 -1.71 -5.49 19.26
N LEU A 279 -1.10 -6.64 18.96
CA LEU A 279 -0.52 -6.90 17.64
C LEU A 279 -1.61 -6.93 16.55
N ALA A 280 -2.74 -7.57 16.81
CA ALA A 280 -3.88 -7.60 15.88
C ALA A 280 -4.44 -6.19 15.64
N ALA A 281 -4.57 -5.37 16.70
CA ALA A 281 -5.00 -3.98 16.57
C ALA A 281 -4.03 -3.14 15.73
N VAL A 282 -2.71 -3.28 15.96
CA VAL A 282 -1.67 -2.63 15.16
C VAL A 282 -1.80 -3.01 13.68
N GLN A 283 -1.95 -4.29 13.37
CA GLN A 283 -2.10 -4.77 11.99
C GLN A 283 -3.37 -4.25 11.31
N LEU A 284 -4.50 -4.26 12.02
CA LEU A 284 -5.77 -3.75 11.49
C LEU A 284 -5.70 -2.23 11.23
N LEU A 285 -5.17 -1.45 12.17
CA LEU A 285 -5.02 0.00 11.99
C LEU A 285 -4.07 0.35 10.85
N SER A 286 -2.95 -0.37 10.73
CA SER A 286 -2.04 -0.21 9.60
C SER A 286 -2.69 -0.47 8.25
N TYR A 287 -3.57 -1.47 8.17
CA TYR A 287 -4.32 -1.75 6.95
C TYR A 287 -5.35 -0.65 6.64
N LEU A 288 -6.08 -0.16 7.65
CA LEU A 288 -7.02 0.95 7.48
C LEU A 288 -6.31 2.24 7.07
N ALA A 289 -5.12 2.51 7.61
CA ALA A 289 -4.29 3.64 7.22
C ALA A 289 -3.80 3.52 5.76
N SER A 290 -3.30 2.34 5.37
CA SER A 290 -2.82 2.07 3.99
C SER A 290 -3.88 2.34 2.93
N ASN A 291 -5.15 2.06 3.25
CA ASN A 291 -6.27 2.26 2.35
C ASN A 291 -7.03 3.59 2.58
N LYS A 292 -6.47 4.53 3.34
CA LYS A 292 -7.04 5.85 3.67
C LYS A 292 -8.38 5.84 4.43
N SER A 293 -8.97 4.68 4.70
CA SER A 293 -10.19 4.55 5.50
C SER A 293 -10.03 5.05 6.92
N LEU A 294 -8.84 4.91 7.50
CA LEU A 294 -8.59 5.46 8.83
C LEU A 294 -8.83 6.97 8.88
N SER A 295 -8.43 7.70 7.83
CA SER A 295 -8.62 9.15 7.74
C SER A 295 -10.08 9.56 7.60
N MET A 296 -10.90 8.72 6.97
CA MET A 296 -12.34 8.93 6.84
C MET A 296 -13.12 8.63 8.13
N ALA A 297 -12.53 7.84 9.02
CA ALA A 297 -13.21 7.37 10.21
C ALA A 297 -13.36 8.46 11.29
N PRO A 298 -14.46 8.44 12.05
CA PRO A 298 -14.56 9.27 13.25
C PRO A 298 -13.45 8.90 14.23
N ARG A 299 -12.89 9.90 14.93
CA ARG A 299 -11.79 9.75 15.90
C ARG A 299 -10.48 9.22 15.32
N SER A 300 -10.25 9.38 14.01
CA SER A 300 -9.02 8.96 13.32
C SER A 300 -7.71 9.42 14.02
N ARG A 301 -7.66 10.69 14.45
CA ARG A 301 -6.51 11.24 15.20
C ARG A 301 -6.26 10.55 16.54
N TYR A 302 -7.32 10.23 17.28
CA TYR A 302 -7.21 9.51 18.55
C TYR A 302 -6.68 8.10 18.33
N MET A 303 -7.17 7.40 17.30
CA MET A 303 -6.67 6.08 16.95
C MET A 303 -5.20 6.11 16.49
N CYS A 304 -4.82 7.14 15.74
CA CYS A 304 -3.43 7.36 15.37
C CYS A 304 -2.55 7.59 16.62
N GLN A 305 -3.00 8.38 17.59
CA GLN A 305 -2.27 8.58 18.84
C GLN A 305 -2.03 7.25 19.57
N LEU A 306 -3.08 6.43 19.75
CA LEU A 306 -2.95 5.11 20.39
C LEU A 306 -1.97 4.20 19.63
N TYR A 307 -1.98 4.25 18.30
CA TYR A 307 -1.01 3.54 17.46
C TYR A 307 0.43 4.02 17.72
N LEU A 308 0.66 5.33 17.75
CA LEU A 308 1.98 5.92 17.97
C LEU A 308 2.55 5.55 19.35
N GLU A 309 1.72 5.44 20.38
CA GLU A 309 2.14 4.98 21.70
C GLU A 309 2.72 3.56 21.69
N ARG A 310 2.33 2.70 20.73
CA ARG A 310 2.85 1.32 20.60
C ARG A 310 4.28 1.24 20.06
N PHE A 311 4.87 2.34 19.56
CA PHE A 311 6.32 2.35 19.25
C PHE A 311 7.19 2.11 20.48
N ASN A 312 6.66 2.34 21.68
CA ASN A 312 7.30 2.08 22.97
C ASN A 312 6.70 0.86 23.71
N ASP A 313 6.05 -0.08 23.00
CA ASP A 313 5.49 -1.27 23.63
C ASP A 313 6.54 -2.12 24.36
N CYS A 314 6.12 -2.78 25.45
CA CYS A 314 6.99 -3.68 26.22
C CYS A 314 7.42 -4.92 25.41
N VAL A 315 6.64 -5.34 24.42
CA VAL A 315 6.93 -6.47 23.53
C VAL A 315 7.67 -5.98 22.29
N SER A 316 8.87 -6.50 22.04
CA SER A 316 9.67 -6.15 20.87
C SER A 316 8.91 -6.37 19.55
N GLY A 317 8.28 -7.53 19.36
CA GLY A 317 7.56 -7.85 18.12
C GLY A 317 6.46 -6.85 17.74
N ILE A 318 5.82 -6.20 18.70
CA ILE A 318 4.82 -5.14 18.44
C ILE A 318 5.52 -3.88 17.93
N ARG A 319 6.62 -3.47 18.56
CA ARG A 319 7.43 -2.32 18.09
C ARG A 319 7.96 -2.54 16.67
N GLU A 320 8.42 -3.76 16.38
CA GLU A 320 8.85 -4.14 15.02
C GLU A 320 7.69 -4.10 14.02
N ALA A 321 6.48 -4.52 14.42
CA ALA A 321 5.28 -4.40 13.60
C ALA A 321 4.92 -2.93 13.32
N CYS A 322 4.93 -2.05 14.34
CA CYS A 322 4.71 -0.61 14.17
C CYS A 322 5.70 0.01 13.17
N LEU A 323 6.97 -0.40 13.21
CA LEU A 323 8.00 0.06 12.27
C LEU A 323 7.81 -0.50 10.86
N LYS A 324 7.45 -1.78 10.75
CA LYS A 324 7.16 -2.43 9.47
C LYS A 324 6.04 -1.70 8.74
N PHE A 325 5.00 -1.30 9.47
CA PHE A 325 3.80 -0.69 8.91
C PHE A 325 3.75 0.84 9.00
N SER A 326 4.80 1.50 9.51
CA SER A 326 4.83 2.97 9.67
C SER A 326 4.63 3.71 8.35
N SER A 327 4.98 3.08 7.22
CA SER A 327 4.72 3.63 5.88
C SER A 327 3.26 3.98 5.65
N SER A 328 2.36 3.12 6.12
CA SER A 328 0.91 3.28 5.97
C SER A 328 0.41 4.60 6.56
N PHE A 329 1.03 5.04 7.66
CA PHE A 329 0.69 6.29 8.33
C PHE A 329 1.50 7.48 7.82
N LEU A 330 2.75 7.27 7.37
CA LEU A 330 3.57 8.32 6.75
C LEU A 330 2.95 8.82 5.45
N CYS A 331 2.28 7.96 4.69
CA CYS A 331 1.54 8.33 3.47
C CYS A 331 0.21 9.04 3.76
N CYS A 332 -0.21 9.18 5.02
CA CYS A 332 -1.37 9.97 5.41
C CYS A 332 -0.91 11.37 5.82
N PRO A 333 -1.20 12.44 5.05
CA PRO A 333 -0.69 13.79 5.32
C PRO A 333 -1.00 14.30 6.73
N GLU A 334 -2.18 13.96 7.25
CA GLU A 334 -2.65 14.34 8.58
C GLU A 334 -1.90 13.65 9.74
N PHE A 335 -1.19 12.54 9.50
CA PHE A 335 -0.46 11.79 10.51
C PHE A 335 1.06 11.85 10.33
N ALA A 336 1.54 12.19 9.13
CA ALA A 336 2.94 12.12 8.75
C ALA A 336 3.89 12.80 9.76
N ASP A 337 3.55 14.02 10.19
CA ASP A 337 4.35 14.78 11.16
C ASP A 337 4.48 14.07 12.51
N SER A 338 3.36 13.61 13.08
CA SER A 338 3.34 12.91 14.37
C SER A 338 4.08 11.57 14.30
N VAL A 339 4.00 10.88 13.15
CA VAL A 339 4.74 9.65 12.90
C VAL A 339 6.24 9.94 12.83
N LEU A 340 6.66 10.97 12.09
CA LEU A 340 8.08 11.36 12.00
C LEU A 340 8.65 11.74 13.38
N GLU A 341 7.90 12.49 14.19
CA GLU A 341 8.31 12.84 15.56
C GLU A 341 8.42 11.60 16.46
N THR A 342 7.50 10.65 16.33
CA THR A 342 7.55 9.37 17.06
C THR A 342 8.75 8.53 16.63
N LEU A 343 9.02 8.46 15.31
CA LEU A 343 10.18 7.76 14.76
C LEU A 343 11.48 8.40 15.24
N ALA A 344 11.57 9.73 15.28
CA ALA A 344 12.73 10.45 15.80
C ALA A 344 13.02 10.08 17.27
N LYS A 345 11.98 10.02 18.13
CA LYS A 345 12.12 9.52 19.51
C LYS A 345 12.53 8.05 19.57
N THR A 346 11.99 7.23 18.67
CA THR A 346 12.28 5.79 18.58
C THR A 346 13.76 5.50 18.23
N GLN A 347 14.47 6.46 17.63
CA GLN A 347 15.91 6.31 17.35
C GLN A 347 16.79 6.23 18.59
N ALA A 348 16.29 6.66 19.76
CA ALA A 348 16.96 6.48 21.04
C ALA A 348 16.75 5.07 21.64
N SER A 349 16.06 4.16 20.94
CA SER A 349 15.81 2.80 21.41
C SER A 349 17.11 2.05 21.71
N SER A 350 17.12 1.31 22.82
CA SER A 350 18.22 0.40 23.18
C SER A 350 18.43 -0.71 22.14
N SER A 351 17.36 -1.11 21.44
CA SER A 351 17.43 -2.13 20.41
C SER A 351 18.07 -1.60 19.12
N ARG A 352 19.20 -2.20 18.72
CA ARG A 352 19.85 -1.91 17.44
C ARG A 352 18.97 -2.26 16.23
N SER A 353 18.19 -3.34 16.33
CA SER A 353 17.26 -3.78 15.27
C SER A 353 16.21 -2.71 15.00
N VAL A 354 15.56 -2.21 16.06
CA VAL A 354 14.56 -1.14 16.00
C VAL A 354 15.14 0.11 15.34
N ARG A 355 16.33 0.56 15.77
CA ARG A 355 16.99 1.73 15.16
C ARG A 355 17.30 1.53 13.67
N HIS A 356 17.74 0.34 13.27
CA HIS A 356 17.97 0.02 11.87
C HIS A 356 16.68 0.07 11.05
N MET A 357 15.59 -0.50 11.57
CA MET A 357 14.29 -0.50 10.91
C MET A 357 13.69 0.90 10.77
N VAL A 358 13.92 1.83 11.72
CA VAL A 358 13.51 3.24 11.57
C VAL A 358 14.12 3.86 10.30
N ILE A 359 15.43 3.69 10.11
CA ILE A 359 16.11 4.24 8.92
C ILE A 359 15.54 3.60 7.65
N GLU A 360 15.36 2.28 7.67
CA GLU A 360 14.86 1.52 6.52
C GLU A 360 13.42 1.87 6.13
N SER A 361 12.52 1.98 7.10
CA SER A 361 11.11 2.30 6.84
C SER A 361 10.95 3.70 6.27
N VAL A 362 11.62 4.70 6.84
CA VAL A 362 11.58 6.09 6.36
C VAL A 362 12.21 6.21 4.98
N THR A 363 13.35 5.55 4.75
CA THR A 363 14.02 5.58 3.43
C THR A 363 13.17 4.95 2.35
N ARG A 364 12.56 3.79 2.63
CA ARG A 364 11.72 3.09 1.66
C ARG A 364 10.56 3.97 1.21
N VAL A 365 9.85 4.57 2.16
CA VAL A 365 8.70 5.43 1.90
C VAL A 365 9.09 6.68 1.11
N ALA A 366 10.18 7.34 1.49
CA ALA A 366 10.64 8.54 0.79
C ALA A 366 11.17 8.26 -0.63
N LEU A 367 11.54 7.02 -0.95
CA LEU A 367 11.88 6.61 -2.32
C LEU A 367 10.64 6.23 -3.15
N GLU A 368 9.55 5.80 -2.51
CA GLU A 368 8.28 5.47 -3.15
C GLU A 368 7.42 6.74 -3.38
N ASP A 369 7.48 7.70 -2.46
CA ASP A 369 6.70 8.93 -2.47
C ASP A 369 7.56 10.12 -2.02
N SER A 370 7.90 10.98 -2.99
CA SER A 370 8.77 12.13 -2.76
C SER A 370 8.09 13.28 -1.99
N THR A 371 6.75 13.27 -1.85
CA THR A 371 6.01 14.29 -1.09
C THR A 371 6.30 14.23 0.41
N ILE A 372 6.76 13.08 0.90
CA ILE A 372 7.08 12.84 2.32
C ILE A 372 8.47 13.41 2.69
N ILE A 373 9.28 13.78 1.69
CA ILE A 373 10.60 14.35 1.89
C ILE A 373 10.48 15.75 2.47
N THR A 374 10.71 15.84 3.78
CA THR A 374 10.66 17.10 4.55
C THR A 374 11.99 17.35 5.27
N ASP A 375 12.16 18.58 5.76
CA ASP A 375 13.30 18.93 6.61
C ASP A 375 13.38 18.06 7.86
N LYS A 376 12.24 17.69 8.47
CA LYS A 376 12.17 16.77 9.61
C LYS A 376 12.68 15.38 9.25
N LEU A 377 12.29 14.84 8.09
CA LEU A 377 12.73 13.52 7.62
C LEU A 377 14.24 13.49 7.37
N ILE A 378 14.78 14.51 6.71
CA ILE A 378 16.23 14.60 6.44
C ILE A 378 17.00 14.71 7.76
N VAL A 379 16.54 15.53 8.70
CA VAL A 379 17.14 15.65 10.04
C VAL A 379 17.11 14.31 10.78
N LEU A 380 15.99 13.60 10.73
CA LEU A 380 15.83 12.27 11.32
C LEU A 380 16.89 11.27 10.79
N LEU A 381 17.18 11.29 9.49
CA LEU A 381 18.25 10.46 8.91
C LEU A 381 19.64 10.98 9.28
N ALA A 382 19.83 12.30 9.28
CA ALA A 382 21.09 12.95 9.61
C ALA A 382 21.55 12.67 11.05
N THR A 383 20.65 12.66 12.03
CA THR A 383 21.00 12.35 13.43
C THR A 383 21.66 10.97 13.57
N ASN A 384 21.35 10.03 12.68
CA ASN A 384 21.97 8.70 12.68
C ASN A 384 23.35 8.62 12.04
N THR A 385 23.82 9.68 11.38
CA THR A 385 25.20 9.75 10.85
C THR A 385 26.20 10.20 11.93
N GLN A 386 25.72 10.76 13.04
CA GLN A 386 26.54 11.33 14.12
C GLN A 386 27.20 10.28 15.02
N TYR A 387 28.21 10.69 15.79
CA TYR A 387 29.08 9.82 16.59
C TYR A 387 28.35 8.91 17.59
N ASN A 388 27.24 9.38 18.16
CA ASN A 388 26.46 8.67 19.17
C ASN A 388 25.76 7.41 18.63
N ALA A 389 25.64 7.27 17.31
CA ALA A 389 25.11 6.07 16.68
C ALA A 389 26.20 5.01 16.47
N SER A 390 25.87 3.72 16.56
CA SER A 390 26.83 2.65 16.26
C SER A 390 27.24 2.65 14.77
N SER A 391 28.46 2.19 14.43
CA SER A 391 28.97 2.26 13.05
C SER A 391 28.04 1.62 12.00
N LYS A 392 27.44 0.44 12.22
CA LYS A 392 26.46 -0.10 11.24
C LYS A 392 25.23 0.81 11.03
N ILE A 393 24.77 1.53 12.05
CA ILE A 393 23.64 2.49 11.93
C ILE A 393 24.10 3.71 11.12
N ARG A 394 25.27 4.28 11.44
CA ARG A 394 25.86 5.40 10.70
C ARG A 394 26.00 5.08 9.21
N ARG A 395 26.59 3.94 8.88
CA ARG A 395 26.75 3.50 7.49
C ARG A 395 25.40 3.35 6.78
N LYS A 396 24.41 2.72 7.42
CA LYS A 396 23.06 2.58 6.83
C LYS A 396 22.43 3.95 6.56
N ALA A 397 22.53 4.90 7.50
CA ALA A 397 22.04 6.26 7.32
C ALA A 397 22.73 6.99 6.15
N ILE A 398 24.06 6.88 6.04
CA ILE A 398 24.83 7.46 4.91
C ILE A 398 24.37 6.87 3.57
N TYR A 399 24.17 5.55 3.49
CA TYR A 399 23.66 4.92 2.26
C TYR A 399 22.22 5.33 1.95
N SER A 400 21.35 5.42 2.96
CA SER A 400 19.98 5.88 2.82
C SER A 400 19.90 7.30 2.28
N LEU A 401 20.68 8.22 2.85
CA LEU A 401 20.80 9.60 2.38
C LEU A 401 21.33 9.65 0.93
N GLY A 402 22.30 8.81 0.57
CA GLY A 402 22.78 8.71 -0.81
C GLY A 402 21.67 8.27 -1.78
N LYS A 403 20.92 7.23 -1.45
CA LYS A 403 19.78 6.78 -2.27
C LYS A 403 18.74 7.89 -2.45
N LEU A 404 18.41 8.62 -1.39
CA LEU A 404 17.49 9.75 -1.45
C LEU A 404 18.04 10.90 -2.31
N TYR A 405 19.31 11.26 -2.16
CA TYR A 405 19.97 12.26 -3.02
C TYR A 405 19.75 11.92 -4.50
N ARG A 406 20.06 10.67 -4.88
CA ARG A 406 19.92 10.23 -6.27
C ARG A 406 18.47 10.27 -6.74
N SER A 407 17.52 9.87 -5.90
CA SER A 407 16.09 9.92 -6.21
C SER A 407 15.61 11.36 -6.44
N ILE A 408 15.97 12.26 -5.53
CA ILE A 408 15.62 13.69 -5.59
C ILE A 408 16.25 14.36 -6.81
N ALA A 409 17.52 14.06 -7.11
CA ALA A 409 18.22 14.65 -8.25
C ALA A 409 17.60 14.25 -9.60
N LEU A 410 16.89 13.12 -9.65
CA LEU A 410 16.12 12.67 -10.81
C LEU A 410 14.68 13.21 -10.82
N ASP A 411 14.13 13.54 -9.66
CA ASP A 411 12.78 14.06 -9.49
C ASP A 411 12.75 15.60 -9.56
N ARG A 412 12.25 16.13 -10.68
CA ARG A 412 12.17 17.59 -10.92
C ARG A 412 11.18 18.31 -9.99
N LEU A 413 10.30 17.59 -9.28
CA LEU A 413 9.30 18.16 -8.38
C LEU A 413 9.86 18.42 -6.97
N CYS A 414 10.97 17.79 -6.60
CA CYS A 414 11.57 18.01 -5.29
C CYS A 414 12.32 19.34 -5.20
N PRO A 415 12.17 20.09 -4.08
CA PRO A 415 12.92 21.32 -3.86
C PRO A 415 14.45 21.10 -3.92
N PRO A 416 15.19 21.91 -4.70
CA PRO A 416 16.65 21.76 -4.84
C PRO A 416 17.39 21.95 -3.52
N LYS A 417 16.81 22.65 -2.54
CA LYS A 417 17.39 22.79 -1.19
C LYS A 417 17.70 21.46 -0.51
N PHE A 418 16.94 20.39 -0.81
CA PHE A 418 17.16 19.08 -0.21
C PHE A 418 18.40 18.38 -0.78
N ILE A 419 18.73 18.62 -2.04
CA ILE A 419 19.96 18.12 -2.68
C ILE A 419 21.18 18.67 -1.94
N SER A 420 21.24 20.00 -1.78
CA SER A 420 22.32 20.65 -1.04
C SER A 420 22.38 20.21 0.42
N LYS A 421 21.24 20.13 1.12
CA LYS A 421 21.23 19.67 2.52
C LYS A 421 21.77 18.25 2.68
N ILE A 422 21.34 17.32 1.83
CA ILE A 422 21.77 15.92 1.88
C ILE A 422 23.26 15.78 1.48
N SER A 423 23.72 16.49 0.45
CA SER A 423 25.12 16.43 0.04
C SER A 423 26.06 16.91 1.15
N ASN A 424 25.72 18.00 1.83
CA ASN A 424 26.46 18.51 2.98
C ASN A 424 26.55 17.47 4.11
N ILE A 425 25.43 16.88 4.52
CA ILE A 425 25.40 15.85 5.57
C ILE A 425 26.27 14.64 5.23
N ILE A 426 26.22 14.15 3.98
CA ILE A 426 27.02 13.00 3.55
C ILE A 426 28.51 13.32 3.56
N MET A 427 28.90 14.50 3.07
CA MET A 427 30.30 14.90 2.99
C MET A 427 30.91 15.16 4.37
N GLU A 428 30.17 15.85 5.26
CA GLU A 428 30.61 16.08 6.63
C GLU A 428 30.84 14.77 7.41
N ALA A 429 30.09 13.70 7.11
CA ALA A 429 30.30 12.39 7.73
C ALA A 429 31.69 11.78 7.45
N TYR A 430 32.43 12.28 6.44
CA TYR A 430 33.81 11.86 6.17
C TYR A 430 34.81 12.32 7.24
N GLN A 431 34.47 13.34 8.04
CA GLN A 431 35.33 13.84 9.12
C GLN A 431 35.48 12.83 10.26
N THR A 432 34.64 11.80 10.32
CA THR A 432 34.72 10.74 11.33
C THR A 432 36.07 10.03 11.32
N ALA A 433 36.55 9.59 12.49
CA ALA A 433 37.83 8.88 12.62
C ALA A 433 37.77 7.40 12.17
N ASN A 434 36.56 6.85 12.00
CA ASN A 434 36.36 5.45 11.68
C ASN A 434 36.48 5.20 10.17
N THR A 435 37.44 4.36 9.76
CA THR A 435 37.67 3.97 8.36
C THR A 435 36.42 3.38 7.69
N SER A 436 35.66 2.53 8.38
CA SER A 436 34.46 1.88 7.82
C SER A 436 33.35 2.89 7.48
N ASP A 437 33.24 3.97 8.25
CA ASP A 437 32.29 5.06 8.00
C ASP A 437 32.77 5.96 6.85
N ARG A 438 34.07 6.29 6.80
CA ARG A 438 34.68 6.99 5.65
C ARG A 438 34.45 6.23 4.34
N MET A 439 34.63 4.91 4.35
CA MET A 439 34.36 4.06 3.19
C MET A 439 32.89 4.06 2.79
N ALA A 440 31.95 4.18 3.73
CA ALA A 440 30.54 4.34 3.41
C ALA A 440 30.28 5.67 2.69
N VAL A 441 30.95 6.76 3.09
CA VAL A 441 30.87 8.06 2.38
C VAL A 441 31.44 7.94 0.97
N VAL A 442 32.62 7.35 0.80
CA VAL A 442 33.25 7.14 -0.51
C VAL A 442 32.34 6.32 -1.44
N ARG A 443 31.73 5.24 -0.92
CA ARG A 443 30.77 4.43 -1.68
C ARG A 443 29.48 5.18 -1.98
N SER A 444 29.00 6.02 -1.07
CA SER A 444 27.80 6.83 -1.31
C SER A 444 28.05 7.89 -2.37
N TYR A 445 29.21 8.56 -2.31
CA TYR A 445 29.68 9.50 -3.30
C TYR A 445 29.72 8.88 -4.70
N SER A 446 30.47 7.79 -4.85
CA SER A 446 30.72 7.13 -6.14
C SER A 446 29.52 6.38 -6.74
N ARG A 447 28.50 6.05 -5.95
CA ARG A 447 27.30 5.33 -6.42
C ARG A 447 26.06 6.21 -6.58
N HIS A 448 25.97 7.29 -5.80
CA HIS A 448 24.74 8.10 -5.72
C HIS A 448 24.93 9.56 -6.07
N LEU A 449 25.99 10.22 -5.56
CA LEU A 449 26.17 11.66 -5.76
C LEU A 449 26.79 11.95 -7.13
N VAL A 450 27.90 11.28 -7.42
CA VAL A 450 28.58 11.32 -8.73
C VAL A 450 28.78 9.87 -9.18
N PRO A 451 27.72 9.23 -9.72
CA PRO A 451 27.78 7.82 -10.08
C PRO A 451 28.85 7.56 -11.15
N LEU A 452 29.79 6.68 -10.82
CA LEU A 452 30.90 6.32 -11.70
C LEU A 452 30.47 5.63 -13.00
N SER A 453 29.28 5.04 -13.00
CA SER A 453 28.66 4.37 -14.15
C SER A 453 28.22 5.32 -15.27
N LEU A 454 28.25 6.63 -15.05
CA LEU A 454 27.87 7.65 -16.04
C LEU A 454 29.08 8.05 -16.90
N SER A 455 28.82 8.65 -18.08
CA SER A 455 29.89 9.15 -18.97
C SER A 455 30.75 10.24 -18.32
N GLY A 456 31.95 10.49 -18.86
CA GLY A 456 32.85 11.55 -18.39
C GLY A 456 32.19 12.93 -18.29
N SER A 457 31.52 13.34 -19.37
CA SER A 457 30.81 14.64 -19.45
C SER A 457 29.72 14.79 -18.37
N TYR A 458 28.78 13.84 -18.30
CA TYR A 458 27.70 13.88 -17.30
C TYR A 458 28.20 13.83 -15.85
N ARG A 459 29.26 13.06 -15.57
CA ARG A 459 29.84 13.03 -14.22
C ARG A 459 30.46 14.36 -13.84
N MET A 460 31.11 15.03 -14.79
CA MET A 460 31.69 16.35 -14.54
C MET A 460 30.61 17.40 -14.27
N GLU A 461 29.49 17.35 -14.99
CA GLU A 461 28.33 18.20 -14.71
C GLU A 461 27.79 17.99 -13.28
N LEU A 462 27.60 16.73 -12.87
CA LEU A 462 27.16 16.39 -11.50
C LEU A 462 28.19 16.80 -10.45
N LEU A 463 29.48 16.62 -10.73
CA LEU A 463 30.56 17.03 -9.85
C LEU A 463 30.58 18.55 -9.64
N HIS A 464 30.41 19.31 -10.72
CA HIS A 464 30.32 20.77 -10.67
C HIS A 464 29.11 21.22 -9.84
N LYS A 465 27.92 20.67 -10.12
CA LYS A 465 26.70 20.96 -9.34
C LYS A 465 26.88 20.64 -7.86
N LEU A 466 27.40 19.44 -7.56
CA LEU A 466 27.70 19.03 -6.18
C LEU A 466 28.63 20.04 -5.51
N TYR A 467 29.73 20.43 -6.17
CA TYR A 467 30.72 21.37 -5.63
C TYR A 467 30.10 22.74 -5.31
N CYS A 468 29.21 23.25 -6.17
CA CYS A 468 28.48 24.49 -5.93
C CYS A 468 27.56 24.41 -4.70
N ASP A 469 26.98 23.23 -4.43
CA ASP A 469 26.01 22.99 -3.35
C ASP A 469 26.65 22.78 -1.96
N LEU A 470 27.97 22.57 -1.89
CA LEU A 470 28.68 22.31 -0.63
C LEU A 470 28.97 23.59 0.16
N ASP A 471 28.70 23.52 1.46
CA ASP A 471 29.15 24.51 2.44
C ASP A 471 30.65 24.34 2.74
N VAL A 472 31.19 25.27 3.54
CA VAL A 472 32.62 25.32 3.84
C VAL A 472 33.13 24.05 4.55
N LYS A 473 32.33 23.41 5.41
CA LYS A 473 32.73 22.21 6.16
C LYS A 473 32.68 20.98 5.29
N ALA A 474 31.60 20.82 4.54
CA ALA A 474 31.44 19.76 3.58
C ALA A 474 32.49 19.84 2.47
N LEU A 475 32.81 21.04 1.98
CA LEU A 475 33.85 21.29 0.99
C LEU A 475 35.24 20.86 1.48
N LYS A 476 35.62 21.19 2.73
CA LYS A 476 36.88 20.71 3.32
C LYS A 476 36.94 19.18 3.36
N SER A 477 35.82 18.54 3.71
CA SER A 477 35.70 17.07 3.78
C SER A 477 35.80 16.44 2.40
N PHE A 478 35.16 17.05 1.41
CA PHE A 478 35.22 16.68 0.00
C PHE A 478 36.65 16.79 -0.55
N MET A 479 37.34 17.90 -0.30
CA MET A 479 38.75 18.06 -0.70
C MET A 479 39.66 17.00 -0.05
N GLN A 480 39.46 16.73 1.24
CA GLN A 480 40.23 15.69 1.94
C GLN A 480 39.93 14.28 1.39
N LEU A 481 38.69 14.00 1.02
CA LEU A 481 38.30 12.76 0.37
C LEU A 481 39.06 12.60 -0.96
N HIS A 482 39.02 13.60 -1.84
CA HIS A 482 39.73 13.56 -3.11
C HIS A 482 41.25 13.45 -2.96
N LYS A 483 41.85 14.18 -2.01
CA LYS A 483 43.29 14.06 -1.69
C LYS A 483 43.66 12.65 -1.24
N ASN A 484 42.84 12.03 -0.39
CA ASN A 484 43.06 10.66 0.06
C ASN A 484 42.87 9.65 -1.09
N MET A 485 41.89 9.87 -1.97
CA MET A 485 41.70 9.04 -3.17
C MET A 485 42.93 9.11 -4.08
N LEU A 486 43.45 10.30 -4.37
CA LEU A 486 44.67 10.49 -5.17
C LEU A 486 45.89 9.84 -4.50
N THR A 487 46.04 10.03 -3.19
CA THR A 487 47.15 9.43 -2.43
C THR A 487 47.09 7.90 -2.50
N ALA A 488 45.89 7.32 -2.36
CA ALA A 488 45.68 5.89 -2.52
C ALA A 488 45.97 5.40 -3.94
N GLN A 489 45.61 6.17 -4.98
CA GLN A 489 45.94 5.86 -6.38
C GLN A 489 47.45 5.85 -6.62
N LEU A 490 48.18 6.86 -6.14
CA LEU A 490 49.65 6.92 -6.26
C LEU A 490 50.32 5.75 -5.55
N HIS A 491 49.91 5.44 -4.32
CA HIS A 491 50.45 4.29 -3.59
C HIS A 491 50.14 2.96 -4.28
N LEU A 492 48.94 2.80 -4.85
CA LEU A 492 48.59 1.58 -5.58
C LEU A 492 49.42 1.46 -6.87
N ARG A 493 49.61 2.56 -7.61
CA ARG A 493 50.50 2.60 -8.78
C ARG A 493 51.91 2.18 -8.41
N ASP A 494 52.47 2.73 -7.33
CA ASP A 494 53.81 2.36 -6.85
C ASP A 494 53.89 0.89 -6.43
N ILE A 495 52.83 0.34 -5.81
CA ILE A 495 52.75 -1.09 -5.48
C ILE A 495 52.71 -1.93 -6.75
N LEU A 496 51.86 -1.57 -7.71
CA LEU A 496 51.71 -2.29 -8.99
C LEU A 496 53.01 -2.25 -9.78
N GLU A 497 53.66 -1.10 -9.87
CA GLU A 497 54.96 -0.95 -10.54
C GLU A 497 56.02 -1.84 -9.88
N LYS A 498 56.07 -1.89 -8.55
CA LYS A 498 57.00 -2.77 -7.82
C LYS A 498 56.68 -4.26 -7.98
N VAL A 499 55.40 -4.63 -8.04
CA VAL A 499 54.97 -6.01 -8.31
C VAL A 499 55.31 -6.42 -9.74
N LEU A 500 55.10 -5.53 -10.72
CA LEU A 500 55.38 -5.76 -12.13
C LEU A 500 56.89 -5.75 -12.45
N THR A 501 57.68 -4.97 -11.70
CA THR A 501 59.15 -4.91 -11.83
C THR A 501 59.88 -5.93 -10.95
N ALA A 502 59.17 -6.72 -10.14
CA ALA A 502 59.71 -7.78 -9.27
C ALA A 502 60.27 -9.02 -10.04
N ASN A 503 60.87 -8.79 -11.21
CA ASN A 503 61.82 -9.70 -11.86
C ASN A 503 63.28 -9.36 -11.50
N THR A 504 63.54 -8.29 -10.74
CA THR A 504 64.90 -7.93 -10.31
C THR A 504 64.99 -7.82 -8.78
N ARG A 505 66.06 -8.42 -8.25
CA ARG A 505 66.39 -8.57 -6.82
C ARG A 505 66.49 -7.21 -6.08
N THR A 506 65.37 -6.59 -5.73
CA THR A 506 65.37 -5.38 -4.88
C THR A 506 64.60 -5.57 -3.57
N PRO A 507 64.96 -4.85 -2.48
CA PRO A 507 64.51 -5.18 -1.13
C PRO A 507 63.07 -4.71 -0.88
N TRP A 508 62.21 -5.66 -0.51
CA TRP A 508 60.75 -5.56 -0.30
C TRP A 508 60.27 -4.63 0.85
N HIS A 509 61.15 -3.81 1.43
CA HIS A 509 60.81 -2.95 2.57
C HIS A 509 59.80 -1.83 2.25
N SER A 510 59.73 -1.36 1.00
CA SER A 510 58.79 -0.28 0.61
C SER A 510 57.42 -0.79 0.19
N GLY A 511 57.32 -1.99 -0.42
CA GLY A 511 56.05 -2.66 -0.70
C GLY A 511 55.28 -3.02 0.58
N TYR A 512 56.00 -3.37 1.65
CA TYR A 512 55.42 -3.64 2.97
C TYR A 512 54.73 -2.40 3.57
N ARG A 513 55.29 -1.19 3.37
CA ARG A 513 54.65 0.07 3.83
C ARG A 513 53.38 0.40 3.03
N GLY A 514 53.42 0.21 1.72
CA GLY A 514 52.23 0.40 0.85
C GLY A 514 51.11 -0.57 1.19
N ALA A 515 51.44 -1.84 1.40
CA ALA A 515 50.47 -2.87 1.74
C ALA A 515 49.89 -2.69 3.17
N ARG A 516 50.69 -2.19 4.12
CA ARG A 516 50.22 -1.78 5.47
C ARG A 516 49.26 -0.58 5.42
N LEU A 517 49.44 0.33 4.45
CA LEU A 517 48.53 1.45 4.25
C LEU A 517 47.20 1.01 3.61
N VAL A 518 47.26 0.03 2.69
CA VAL A 518 46.06 -0.64 2.16
C VAL A 518 45.34 -1.37 3.30
N GLU A 519 46.05 -2.11 4.15
CA GLU A 519 45.52 -2.75 5.36
C GLU A 519 44.82 -1.76 6.31
N GLU A 520 45.39 -0.57 6.52
CA GLU A 520 44.78 0.51 7.32
C GLU A 520 43.53 1.10 6.67
N LEU A 521 43.48 1.16 5.33
CA LEU A 521 42.33 1.62 4.54
C LEU A 521 41.24 0.56 4.38
N THR A 522 41.58 -0.73 4.49
CA THR A 522 40.69 -1.86 4.20
C THR A 522 40.45 -2.78 5.39
N ARG A 523 40.66 -2.34 6.64
CA ARG A 523 40.59 -3.10 7.92
C ARG A 523 39.43 -4.11 8.10
N ASP A 524 38.41 -4.12 7.25
CA ASP A 524 37.29 -5.06 7.23
C ASP A 524 37.41 -6.19 6.17
N SER A 525 38.50 -6.26 5.38
CA SER A 525 38.70 -7.29 4.34
C SER A 525 39.69 -8.37 4.79
N VAL A 526 39.16 -9.54 5.15
CA VAL A 526 39.94 -10.78 5.38
C VAL A 526 40.80 -11.13 4.14
N GLU A 527 40.36 -10.73 2.96
CA GLU A 527 41.00 -11.02 1.68
C GLU A 527 42.25 -10.15 1.43
N CYS A 528 42.27 -8.89 1.89
CA CYS A 528 43.47 -8.07 1.86
C CYS A 528 44.54 -8.60 2.84
N GLY A 529 44.11 -9.13 3.99
CA GLY A 529 44.98 -9.87 4.92
C GLY A 529 45.60 -11.11 4.27
N ASN A 530 44.80 -11.88 3.53
CA ASN A 530 45.29 -13.06 2.80
C ASN A 530 46.25 -12.70 1.64
N LEU A 531 46.02 -11.58 0.95
CA LEU A 531 46.94 -11.07 -0.07
C LEU A 531 48.29 -10.68 0.55
N LEU A 532 48.25 -10.05 1.73
CA LEU A 532 49.42 -9.69 2.54
C LEU A 532 50.16 -10.92 3.07
N ASP A 533 49.45 -11.94 3.52
CA ASP A 533 50.06 -13.19 3.99
C ASP A 533 50.66 -14.00 2.83
N ALA A 534 50.05 -13.98 1.65
CA ALA A 534 50.65 -14.51 0.43
C ALA A 534 51.94 -13.75 0.04
N LEU A 535 51.96 -12.42 0.20
CA LEU A 535 53.16 -11.59 0.02
C LEU A 535 54.22 -11.81 1.12
N ARG A 536 53.82 -12.15 2.36
CA ARG A 536 54.73 -12.49 3.48
C ARG A 536 55.38 -13.87 3.33
N LEU A 537 54.64 -14.85 2.80
CA LEU A 537 55.11 -16.23 2.60
C LEU A 537 56.19 -16.38 1.52
N GLN A 538 56.43 -15.36 0.68
CA GLN A 538 57.53 -15.33 -0.30
C GLN A 538 58.95 -15.23 0.31
N LYS A 539 59.11 -15.35 1.64
CA LYS A 539 60.41 -15.27 2.32
C LYS A 539 61.23 -16.56 2.36
N SER A 540 60.68 -17.73 2.03
CA SER A 540 61.45 -19.00 2.05
C SER A 540 61.78 -19.52 0.65
N SER A 541 63.03 -19.95 0.49
CA SER A 541 63.68 -20.36 -0.77
C SER A 541 63.13 -21.65 -1.41
N GLU A 542 61.98 -22.17 -0.97
CA GLU A 542 61.43 -23.46 -1.46
C GLU A 542 60.25 -23.30 -2.44
N ILE A 543 59.90 -22.07 -2.84
CA ILE A 543 58.66 -21.80 -3.59
C ILE A 543 58.99 -21.40 -5.03
N ALA A 544 59.61 -22.30 -5.80
CA ALA A 544 59.62 -22.18 -7.26
C ALA A 544 58.44 -22.94 -7.88
N SER A 545 58.16 -24.17 -7.40
CA SER A 545 57.02 -24.98 -7.85
C SER A 545 55.68 -24.49 -7.28
N SER A 546 55.69 -23.97 -6.05
CA SER A 546 54.51 -23.33 -5.44
C SER A 546 54.23 -21.93 -6.02
N ARG A 547 55.18 -21.32 -6.77
CA ARG A 547 55.01 -19.99 -7.37
C ARG A 547 53.94 -20.00 -8.45
N ASP A 548 53.96 -21.01 -9.32
CA ASP A 548 53.00 -21.12 -10.43
C ASP A 548 51.63 -21.61 -9.95
N ALA A 549 51.59 -22.46 -8.91
CA ALA A 549 50.33 -22.86 -8.27
C ALA A 549 49.67 -21.71 -7.49
N ILE A 550 50.47 -20.86 -6.84
CA ILE A 550 50.00 -19.65 -6.13
C ILE A 550 49.67 -18.54 -7.13
N LEU A 551 50.43 -18.34 -8.21
CA LEU A 551 50.09 -17.43 -9.30
C LEU A 551 48.78 -17.85 -9.97
N LYS A 552 48.58 -19.14 -10.23
CA LYS A 552 47.32 -19.67 -10.78
C LYS A 552 46.17 -19.57 -9.77
N SER A 553 46.42 -19.77 -8.48
CA SER A 553 45.43 -19.51 -7.42
C SER A 553 45.16 -18.03 -7.17
N LEU A 554 46.12 -17.13 -7.43
CA LEU A 554 45.96 -15.67 -7.41
C LEU A 554 45.34 -15.18 -8.72
N GLU A 555 45.47 -15.89 -9.82
CA GLU A 555 44.72 -15.65 -11.06
C GLU A 555 43.27 -16.10 -10.88
N ASP A 556 43.00 -17.24 -10.24
CA ASP A 556 41.63 -17.74 -10.00
C ASP A 556 40.92 -17.06 -8.81
N ARG A 557 41.63 -16.75 -7.72
CA ARG A 557 41.04 -16.03 -6.56
C ARG A 557 41.19 -14.52 -6.67
N GLY A 558 42.30 -14.06 -7.22
CA GLY A 558 42.49 -12.68 -7.59
C GLY A 558 41.74 -12.30 -8.85
N SER A 559 41.17 -13.18 -9.67
CA SER A 559 40.14 -12.77 -10.64
C SER A 559 38.80 -12.47 -9.98
N ARG A 560 38.46 -13.08 -8.84
CA ARG A 560 37.30 -12.69 -8.02
C ARG A 560 37.56 -11.45 -7.18
N VAL A 561 38.71 -11.35 -6.53
CA VAL A 561 39.12 -10.15 -5.78
C VAL A 561 39.45 -9.00 -6.74
N LEU A 562 40.08 -9.23 -7.90
CA LEU A 562 40.12 -8.25 -8.98
C LEU A 562 38.75 -8.09 -9.60
N ALA A 563 37.77 -9.00 -9.59
CA ALA A 563 36.44 -8.70 -10.13
C ALA A 563 35.66 -7.77 -9.19
N GLU A 564 35.74 -7.99 -7.88
CA GLU A 564 35.12 -7.12 -6.87
C GLU A 564 35.90 -5.81 -6.67
N ALA A 565 37.23 -5.86 -6.72
CA ALA A 565 38.08 -4.67 -6.82
C ALA A 565 38.00 -4.06 -8.24
N LYS A 566 37.69 -4.77 -9.32
CA LYS A 566 37.39 -4.18 -10.65
C LYS A 566 36.04 -3.48 -10.58
N GLU A 567 35.04 -4.09 -9.94
CA GLU A 567 33.74 -3.46 -9.73
C GLU A 567 33.84 -2.19 -8.86
N LEU A 568 34.71 -2.20 -7.83
CA LEU A 568 34.95 -1.04 -6.94
C LEU A 568 35.98 -0.04 -7.47
N PHE A 569 36.90 -0.44 -8.36
CA PHE A 569 38.12 0.30 -8.69
C PHE A 569 38.35 0.48 -10.20
N TRP A 570 37.94 -0.47 -11.07
CA TRP A 570 37.97 -0.27 -12.54
C TRP A 570 36.86 0.67 -13.02
N THR A 571 35.69 0.66 -12.38
CA THR A 571 34.61 1.62 -12.65
C THR A 571 34.97 3.04 -12.18
N ALA A 572 35.88 3.17 -11.20
CA ALA A 572 36.28 4.44 -10.61
C ALA A 572 37.43 5.15 -11.34
N THR A 573 38.18 4.46 -12.20
CA THR A 573 39.48 5.00 -12.66
C THR A 573 39.66 5.03 -14.19
N LEU A 574 38.77 4.46 -15.00
CA LEU A 574 38.85 4.59 -16.47
C LEU A 574 37.59 5.12 -17.14
N ALA A 575 37.06 6.21 -16.57
CA ALA A 575 36.48 7.27 -17.37
C ALA A 575 36.83 8.66 -16.81
N ALA A 576 37.82 8.78 -15.92
CA ALA A 576 38.42 10.09 -15.67
C ALA A 576 38.82 10.61 -17.05
N LEU A 577 38.21 11.74 -17.45
CA LEU A 577 38.20 12.27 -18.82
C LEU A 577 39.50 11.87 -19.54
N SER A 578 39.40 11.20 -20.69
CA SER A 578 40.56 11.13 -21.58
C SER A 578 41.11 12.54 -21.75
N GLU A 579 42.41 12.68 -21.97
CA GLU A 579 43.03 14.01 -22.10
C GLU A 579 42.28 14.89 -23.13
N ASP A 580 41.69 14.26 -24.16
CA ASP A 580 40.81 14.89 -25.14
C ASP A 580 39.44 15.32 -24.59
N GLU A 581 38.79 14.53 -23.73
CA GLU A 581 37.52 14.94 -23.11
C GLU A 581 37.74 16.08 -22.07
N PHE A 582 38.91 16.15 -21.42
CA PHE A 582 39.28 17.28 -20.55
C PHE A 582 39.51 18.56 -21.35
N ARG A 583 40.14 18.45 -22.53
CA ARG A 583 40.29 19.58 -23.48
C ARG A 583 38.95 20.05 -24.05
N GLN A 584 38.05 19.14 -24.41
CA GLN A 584 36.70 19.47 -24.87
C GLN A 584 35.86 20.16 -23.78
N LEU A 585 36.08 19.80 -22.52
CA LEU A 585 35.38 20.42 -21.39
C LEU A 585 35.93 21.82 -21.06
N LEU A 586 37.24 22.03 -21.17
CA LEU A 586 37.86 23.37 -21.09
C LEU A 586 37.34 24.28 -22.21
N ALA A 587 37.22 23.75 -23.43
CA ALA A 587 36.63 24.46 -24.57
C ALA A 587 35.16 24.81 -24.32
N PHE A 588 34.34 23.85 -23.87
CA PHE A 588 32.92 24.05 -23.56
C PHE A 588 32.68 25.10 -22.46
N VAL A 589 33.48 25.07 -21.37
CA VAL A 589 33.38 26.06 -20.28
C VAL A 589 33.86 27.45 -20.74
N SER A 590 34.84 27.51 -21.64
CA SER A 590 35.31 28.79 -22.23
C SER A 590 34.34 29.38 -23.26
N GLU A 591 33.57 28.55 -23.97
CA GLU A 591 32.60 28.99 -24.99
C GLU A 591 31.24 29.43 -24.39
N GLN A 592 30.90 28.97 -23.17
CA GLN A 592 29.58 29.20 -22.56
C GLN A 592 29.49 30.44 -21.64
N LYS A 593 30.57 31.19 -21.41
CA LYS A 593 30.56 32.30 -20.42
C LYS A 593 31.08 33.63 -20.97
N SER A 594 30.23 34.65 -20.91
CA SER A 594 30.56 36.07 -21.11
C SER A 594 30.95 36.80 -19.80
N ALA A 595 31.05 36.07 -18.68
CA ALA A 595 31.30 36.61 -17.34
C ALA A 595 32.53 35.98 -16.65
N PRO A 596 33.24 36.71 -15.78
CA PRO A 596 34.44 36.21 -15.10
C PRO A 596 34.15 35.05 -14.14
N TYR A 597 35.14 34.16 -13.97
CA TYR A 597 35.07 33.01 -13.07
C TYR A 597 35.01 33.45 -11.60
N THR A 598 34.15 32.82 -10.82
CA THR A 598 34.09 33.00 -9.37
C THR A 598 35.31 32.36 -8.70
N HIS A 599 35.72 32.87 -7.54
CA HIS A 599 36.84 32.32 -6.76
C HIS A 599 36.69 30.81 -6.45
N LYS A 600 35.45 30.34 -6.26
CA LYS A 600 35.15 28.91 -6.07
C LYS A 600 35.41 28.07 -7.32
N GLU A 601 35.07 28.58 -8.51
CA GLU A 601 35.34 27.91 -9.79
C GLU A 601 36.85 27.84 -10.07
N LEU A 602 37.60 28.92 -9.79
CA LEU A 602 39.06 28.94 -9.91
C LEU A 602 39.74 27.92 -8.98
N GLN A 603 39.23 27.74 -7.76
CA GLN A 603 39.70 26.68 -6.86
C GLN A 603 39.40 25.27 -7.39
N LEU A 604 38.22 25.04 -7.98
CA LEU A 604 37.88 23.77 -8.62
C LEU A 604 38.83 23.46 -9.79
N PHE A 605 39.13 24.45 -10.64
CA PHE A 605 40.13 24.33 -11.71
C PHE A 605 41.51 23.98 -11.18
N LYS A 606 41.95 24.63 -10.10
CA LYS A 606 43.24 24.38 -9.44
C LYS A 606 43.31 22.97 -8.83
N ILE A 607 42.18 22.44 -8.36
CA ILE A 607 42.07 21.06 -7.85
C ILE A 607 42.08 20.05 -9.00
N LEU A 608 41.33 20.31 -10.08
CA LEU A 608 41.30 19.44 -11.26
C LEU A 608 42.67 19.37 -11.94
N SER A 609 43.43 20.46 -12.02
CA SER A 609 44.79 20.47 -12.57
C SER A 609 45.81 19.73 -11.68
N LEU A 610 45.58 19.65 -10.37
CA LEU A 610 46.38 18.83 -9.44
C LEU A 610 46.02 17.34 -9.50
N VAL A 611 44.78 17.00 -9.86
CA VAL A 611 44.29 15.63 -10.03
C VAL A 611 44.64 15.07 -11.43
N PHE A 612 44.72 15.94 -12.44
CA PHE A 612 45.13 15.63 -13.81
C PHE A 612 46.41 16.42 -14.16
N PRO A 613 47.60 15.99 -13.71
CA PRO A 613 48.84 16.61 -14.13
C PRO A 613 49.01 16.41 -15.64
N LEU A 614 48.83 17.48 -16.42
CA LEU A 614 49.12 17.50 -17.85
C LEU A 614 50.57 17.08 -18.03
N SER A 615 50.79 15.88 -18.58
CA SER A 615 52.11 15.41 -18.96
C SER A 615 52.46 15.95 -20.35
N CYS A 616 52.55 17.28 -20.46
CA CYS A 616 53.05 17.90 -21.68
C CYS A 616 53.80 19.19 -21.34
N GLY A 617 55.11 19.20 -21.58
CA GLY A 617 55.98 20.38 -21.44
C GLY A 617 55.72 21.47 -22.49
N GLN A 618 54.49 21.65 -22.97
CA GLN A 618 54.12 22.64 -24.00
C GLN A 618 52.71 23.26 -23.79
N CYS A 619 52.19 23.37 -22.56
CA CYS A 619 50.96 24.12 -22.30
C CYS A 619 51.22 25.41 -21.51
N ASP A 620 51.39 26.53 -22.24
CA ASP A 620 51.38 27.90 -21.73
C ASP A 620 49.95 28.36 -21.33
N TYR A 621 49.29 27.64 -20.40
CA TYR A 621 48.01 28.09 -19.82
C TYR A 621 48.16 28.65 -18.39
N LEU A 622 49.26 28.35 -17.71
CA LEU A 622 49.59 28.95 -16.41
C LEU A 622 50.02 30.43 -16.54
N SER A 623 50.39 30.88 -17.73
CA SER A 623 50.73 32.28 -18.06
C SER A 623 49.49 33.17 -18.28
N ALA A 624 48.29 32.59 -18.36
CA ALA A 624 47.03 33.32 -18.50
C ALA A 624 46.27 33.52 -17.16
N MET A 625 46.84 33.05 -16.04
CA MET A 625 46.36 33.41 -14.71
C MET A 625 46.72 34.89 -14.43
N PRO A 626 45.78 35.75 -14.01
CA PRO A 626 46.12 37.10 -13.59
C PRO A 626 47.12 37.02 -12.43
N ASN A 627 48.22 37.77 -12.51
CA ASN A 627 49.17 37.91 -11.41
C ASN A 627 48.43 38.40 -10.16
N GLU A 628 48.47 37.62 -9.08
CA GLU A 628 48.12 38.06 -7.73
C GLU A 628 49.19 39.05 -7.23
N GLN A 629 49.25 40.24 -7.82
CA GLN A 629 49.96 41.41 -7.28
C GLN A 629 49.23 42.70 -7.67
N SER A 630 48.03 42.89 -7.13
CA SER A 630 47.46 44.19 -6.76
C SER A 630 46.12 43.97 -6.08
N ASP A 631 45.82 44.82 -5.10
CA ASP A 631 44.55 44.93 -4.37
C ASP A 631 44.35 43.95 -3.21
N MET A 632 45.31 43.98 -2.28
CA MET A 632 44.93 44.07 -0.86
C MET A 632 44.28 45.44 -0.64
N ASN A 633 42.96 45.53 -0.84
CA ASN A 633 42.17 46.53 -0.13
C ASN A 633 41.46 45.81 1.02
N GLU A 634 41.93 46.15 2.22
CA GLU A 634 41.14 46.04 3.45
C GLU A 634 39.83 46.79 3.24
N GLU A 635 38.73 46.06 3.08
CA GLU A 635 37.41 46.42 3.62
C GLU A 635 36.41 45.28 3.38
N ASP A 636 35.66 44.99 4.44
CA ASP A 636 34.46 44.17 4.55
C ASP A 636 34.57 42.66 4.87
N ALA A 637 34.18 42.42 6.13
CA ALA A 637 34.01 41.22 6.94
C ALA A 637 33.14 40.08 6.37
#